data_AF-A0A7V3NJ93-F1
#
_entry.id   AF-A0A7V3NJ93-F1
#
_cell.length_a   1.000
_cell.length_b   1.000
_cell.length_c   1.000
_cell.angle_alpha   90.00
_cell.angle_beta   90.00
_cell.angle_gamma   90.00
#
_symmetry.space_group_name_H-M   'P 1'
#
loop_
_entity.id
_entity.type
_entity.pdbx_description
1 polymer ?
#
loop_
_entity_poly.entity_id
_entity_poly.type
_entity_poly.pdbx_seq_one_letter_code
_entity_poly.pdbx_strand_id
1 'polypeptide(L)'
;MERRRSALALGSMLVVALALLLAGAWTRGEASASLAPVISDVRVSNVRDIYFVVSWVTDEPSTGEVRYGTSPSLGLVANDVRGAGHTGYTHYVAVTGLAPSTLYYFDVVSGATVDNNGGAHYQVTTGPTLSPPTSDAAWGLVYQSDGVTFAQGAIVYIRVRDNNGVGSPGQSALMSALVADSGYWFANLRSARTQDLGSYFDYSPSGDQVVLEAQGGNMGQATLTVDTANDAPAPAMVLVQPTPTPTLSPTPSSTATPTETPTVTATPTVTLTPTPTLTGTPPTSTPTPTETQTPTPTLTPTFTQTPTPSVTPTPTHTPLPQTVTIRGASDDTFLYQYDPDVNYGAWWRMTMRAGGAKRPILRFDLSSIPVGAQVISATMRLFTNETQDPAGRSTTVDVYRVLRPWTEMGATWNQANTGVPWELAGCNGPADREQTSAATVTVNAPNAAYDFNITPLVREWVLNPATNHGVLLIASGGTVTYEFYSTEWSNPLVYPTLIVTYLPPAPTPTPTWTTTPATATATPTPTPTASATPPWQTVTLYEVDDSYLYQYDPDVNYGNWWYMALRAGGAKRPILRFDLSSIPAGATIASATLHLHTTGLQDPADRSTTVSVYKVLRLCNELQVTWNRASAADPWQLAGCNGPADRELEAAATFVVDRPNKAYHVDVTGLVQGWVNAPTENYGVLLVASGPTVSYEFYTGEWYNVPERPSLTVTYAVAPVGTATPTPTATATGPVAGTPTPTATPVTQVAVVRSVADTYLYEYDPDVNYGPWWYMTIRASGSKRPLLRFDLSSIPSDAVVVSATLRLHTTELQDPPDRALTVDLYQVRRPWAEMEATWRNATASTPWAQGGCNGVGDRDFTAVARGTVDKPNASYDFDVTGAAQEWVANPTSNHGLLLIGSGATVSYAFYTREWYAPDKHPSLTVRYYIPSATPTPTVTGTVPTPTPTPTGWTPTPTPTVRPVPTSVVFRNAEDSFLYQDLPDSNYGNLWYLSLRGTGSRRPILRFNLTAIPTHAIVTRATLRLRATDTQDPPDRSTTVRPYAVSRAWNELEVTWRAATASTLWEVPGCDGATDRSGTPLDAVVVSAPNRYYEFDVTAAAQEWVRNPSGNQGVLLLAQDMAVTYAFYSSEWPLADYQPQLTVQYYLPPPTPTPTPTSTPTATPTATPPWTPTPTSTPTPTPTSTPTWTPTPTTG
;
A
#
# COMPACT_ATOMS: atom_id res chain seq x y z
N MET A 1 27.80 -87.99 -46.48
CA MET A 1 28.63 -87.19 -47.42
C MET A 1 27.68 -86.38 -48.29
N GLU A 2 27.94 -85.12 -48.65
CA GLU A 2 28.93 -84.15 -48.18
C GLU A 2 28.51 -82.75 -48.63
N ARG A 3 29.07 -81.70 -48.01
CA ARG A 3 29.21 -80.31 -48.52
C ARG A 3 28.08 -79.72 -49.40
N ARG A 4 27.40 -78.72 -48.82
CA ARG A 4 26.77 -77.49 -49.42
C ARG A 4 25.27 -77.35 -49.16
N ARG A 5 24.91 -76.35 -48.35
CA ARG A 5 23.95 -75.29 -48.71
C ARG A 5 24.01 -74.14 -47.70
N SER A 6 23.81 -72.93 -48.22
CA SER A 6 23.47 -71.68 -47.52
C SER A 6 24.49 -71.06 -46.55
N ALA A 7 24.64 -69.74 -46.68
CA ALA A 7 25.30 -68.85 -45.70
C ALA A 7 24.24 -68.15 -44.83
N LEU A 8 24.65 -67.12 -44.06
CA LEU A 8 23.85 -66.28 -43.15
C LEU A 8 23.43 -66.96 -41.83
N ALA A 9 24.35 -66.99 -40.84
CA ALA A 9 24.10 -66.71 -39.41
C ALA A 9 25.34 -67.06 -38.55
N LEU A 10 26.35 -66.17 -38.44
CA LEU A 10 27.49 -66.37 -37.52
C LEU A 10 28.25 -65.06 -37.18
N GLY A 11 27.53 -63.94 -37.03
CA GLY A 11 28.09 -62.60 -36.78
C GLY A 11 27.88 -62.03 -35.37
N SER A 12 27.48 -62.85 -34.39
CA SER A 12 26.85 -62.35 -33.16
C SER A 12 27.31 -63.03 -31.85
N MET A 13 28.43 -63.77 -31.86
CA MET A 13 28.92 -64.54 -30.69
C MET A 13 30.36 -64.24 -30.25
N LEU A 14 30.93 -63.09 -30.63
CA LEU A 14 32.27 -62.68 -30.16
C LEU A 14 32.29 -61.34 -29.36
N VAL A 15 31.15 -60.65 -29.25
CA VAL A 15 31.06 -59.36 -28.53
C VAL A 15 30.74 -59.54 -27.03
N VAL A 16 30.00 -60.59 -26.67
CA VAL A 16 29.55 -60.84 -25.29
C VAL A 16 30.68 -61.32 -24.36
N ALA A 17 31.66 -62.06 -24.89
CA ALA A 17 32.73 -62.65 -24.09
C ALA A 17 33.75 -61.62 -23.54
N LEU A 18 33.97 -60.51 -24.24
CA LEU A 18 34.92 -59.47 -23.81
C LEU A 18 34.31 -58.51 -22.78
N ALA A 19 32.99 -58.36 -22.76
CA ALA A 19 32.27 -57.52 -21.79
C ALA A 19 32.30 -58.09 -20.36
N LEU A 20 32.40 -59.42 -20.21
CA LEU A 20 32.35 -60.10 -18.91
C LEU A 20 33.70 -60.23 -18.19
N LEU A 21 34.81 -59.82 -18.82
CA LEU A 21 36.16 -59.87 -18.20
C LEU A 21 36.70 -58.51 -17.71
N LEU A 22 35.98 -57.41 -17.96
CA LEU A 22 36.28 -56.08 -17.39
C LEU A 22 35.40 -55.72 -16.17
N ALA A 23 34.43 -56.56 -15.81
CA ALA A 23 33.51 -56.35 -14.69
C ALA A 23 33.94 -57.04 -13.37
N GLY A 24 35.12 -57.67 -13.33
CA GLY A 24 35.47 -58.66 -12.29
C GLY A 24 36.67 -58.35 -11.38
N ALA A 25 37.30 -57.17 -11.47
CA ALA A 25 38.65 -56.96 -10.90
C ALA A 25 38.94 -55.59 -10.23
N TRP A 26 37.93 -54.87 -9.72
CA TRP A 26 38.12 -53.68 -8.87
C TRP A 26 37.23 -53.66 -7.61
N THR A 27 37.02 -54.83 -6.99
CA THR A 27 36.27 -54.99 -5.73
C THR A 27 37.15 -55.39 -4.54
N ARG A 28 38.33 -54.76 -4.46
CA ARG A 28 39.07 -54.53 -3.20
C ARG A 28 39.66 -53.12 -3.18
N GLY A 29 38.78 -52.11 -3.30
CA GLY A 29 38.98 -50.94 -2.46
C GLY A 29 38.89 -51.43 -1.02
N GLU A 30 39.87 -51.11 -0.18
CA GLU A 30 39.72 -51.31 1.25
C GLU A 30 38.53 -50.47 1.70
N ALA A 31 37.55 -51.11 2.35
CA ALA A 31 36.49 -50.37 3.00
C ALA A 31 37.11 -49.68 4.22
N SER A 32 37.64 -48.47 4.01
CA SER A 32 37.63 -47.46 5.05
C SER A 32 36.21 -47.45 5.60
N ALA A 33 36.04 -47.91 6.84
CA ALA A 33 34.78 -47.73 7.52
C ALA A 33 34.51 -46.23 7.55
N SER A 34 33.39 -45.79 6.97
CA SER A 34 32.78 -44.52 7.41
C SER A 34 32.63 -44.68 8.92
N LEU A 35 33.31 -43.82 9.66
CA LEU A 35 33.19 -43.78 11.09
C LEU A 35 31.78 -43.25 11.34
N ALA A 36 30.96 -44.00 12.08
CA ALA A 36 29.57 -43.61 12.28
C ALA A 36 29.55 -42.18 12.88
N PRO A 37 28.74 -41.26 12.32
CA PRO A 37 28.87 -39.82 12.55
C PRO A 37 28.80 -39.48 14.04
N VAL A 38 29.70 -38.61 14.49
CA VAL A 38 29.79 -38.19 15.90
C VAL A 38 28.76 -37.09 16.14
N ILE A 39 27.66 -37.47 16.78
CA ILE A 39 26.62 -36.54 17.24
C ILE A 39 27.18 -35.67 18.37
N SER A 40 26.94 -34.36 18.31
CA SER A 40 27.30 -33.40 19.35
C SER A 40 26.39 -32.16 19.35
N ASP A 41 26.49 -31.34 20.40
CA ASP A 41 25.66 -30.13 20.58
C ASP A 41 24.14 -30.36 20.52
N VAL A 42 23.66 -31.46 21.14
CA VAL A 42 22.23 -31.77 21.22
C VAL A 42 21.51 -30.76 22.12
N ARG A 43 20.59 -29.99 21.53
CA ARG A 43 19.79 -28.95 22.19
C ARG A 43 18.29 -29.14 21.96
N VAL A 44 17.51 -28.72 22.95
CA VAL A 44 16.05 -28.63 22.88
C VAL A 44 15.64 -27.16 22.92
N SER A 45 14.78 -26.77 22.00
CA SER A 45 14.35 -25.38 21.78
C SER A 45 12.87 -25.30 21.37
N ASN A 46 12.34 -24.07 21.31
CA ASN A 46 10.99 -23.75 20.85
C ASN A 46 9.86 -24.51 21.58
N VAL A 47 10.08 -24.95 22.82
CA VAL A 47 9.14 -25.82 23.56
C VAL A 47 7.81 -25.13 23.79
N ARG A 48 6.74 -25.72 23.25
CA ARG A 48 5.33 -25.32 23.39
C ARG A 48 4.55 -26.38 24.14
N ASP A 49 3.25 -26.27 24.06
CA ASP A 49 2.25 -27.24 24.48
C ASP A 49 2.12 -28.41 23.50
N ILE A 50 2.05 -28.15 22.19
CA ILE A 50 1.83 -29.20 21.17
C ILE A 50 3.05 -29.52 20.29
N TYR A 51 4.20 -28.85 20.49
CA TYR A 51 5.46 -29.18 19.80
C TYR A 51 6.72 -28.74 20.57
N PHE A 52 7.87 -29.29 20.19
CA PHE A 52 9.20 -28.75 20.49
C PHE A 52 10.15 -28.97 19.30
N VAL A 53 11.35 -28.39 19.34
CA VAL A 53 12.44 -28.64 18.38
C VAL A 53 13.62 -29.30 19.08
N VAL A 54 14.22 -30.28 18.41
CA VAL A 54 15.53 -30.85 18.77
C VAL A 54 16.50 -30.52 17.64
N SER A 55 17.73 -30.15 17.99
CA SER A 55 18.77 -29.82 17.03
C SER A 55 20.14 -30.25 17.52
N TRP A 56 21.04 -30.62 16.60
CA TRP A 56 22.41 -31.07 16.90
C TRP A 56 23.32 -30.89 15.68
N VAL A 57 24.61 -31.19 15.82
CA VAL A 57 25.58 -31.22 14.73
C VAL A 57 26.30 -32.57 14.64
N THR A 58 26.83 -32.88 13.46
CA THR A 58 27.69 -34.03 13.19
C THR A 58 29.00 -33.59 12.53
N ASP A 59 30.05 -34.39 12.70
CA ASP A 59 31.38 -34.16 12.14
C ASP A 59 31.48 -34.54 10.65
N GLU A 60 30.71 -35.54 10.19
CA GLU A 60 30.46 -35.83 8.77
C GLU A 60 28.99 -35.58 8.36
N PRO A 61 28.70 -35.36 7.05
CA PRO A 61 27.33 -35.20 6.56
C PRO A 61 26.51 -36.48 6.73
N SER A 62 25.41 -36.40 7.45
CA SER A 62 24.54 -37.56 7.73
C SER A 62 23.06 -37.17 7.66
N THR A 63 22.16 -38.15 7.75
CA THR A 63 20.73 -37.91 7.99
C THR A 63 20.46 -37.48 9.44
N GLY A 64 19.23 -37.02 9.73
CA GLY A 64 18.79 -36.61 11.07
C GLY A 64 17.34 -37.04 11.39
N GLU A 65 17.18 -37.78 12.48
CA GLU A 65 15.90 -38.33 12.97
C GLU A 65 15.85 -38.24 14.51
N VAL A 66 14.66 -37.95 15.08
CA VAL A 66 14.37 -38.06 16.52
C VAL A 66 13.39 -39.21 16.74
N ARG A 67 13.76 -40.14 17.63
CA ARG A 67 12.83 -41.17 18.15
C ARG A 67 12.28 -40.71 19.47
N TYR A 68 10.97 -40.81 19.70
CA TYR A 68 10.35 -40.26 20.90
C TYR A 68 9.16 -41.08 21.43
N GLY A 69 8.73 -40.75 22.64
CA GLY A 69 7.54 -41.31 23.29
C GLY A 69 7.28 -40.71 24.67
N THR A 70 6.11 -40.97 25.26
CA THR A 70 5.77 -40.58 26.65
C THR A 70 6.38 -41.52 27.70
N SER A 71 7.27 -42.42 27.28
CA SER A 71 8.06 -43.31 28.13
C SER A 71 9.39 -43.64 27.45
N PRO A 72 10.40 -44.19 28.16
CA PRO A 72 11.64 -44.71 27.56
C PRO A 72 11.45 -45.77 26.46
N SER A 73 10.27 -46.38 26.33
CA SER A 73 9.93 -47.18 25.15
C SER A 73 9.55 -46.27 23.99
N LEU A 74 10.56 -45.77 23.29
CA LEU A 74 10.40 -44.88 22.13
C LEU A 74 9.75 -45.63 20.97
N GLY A 75 8.68 -45.06 20.41
CA GLY A 75 7.85 -45.72 19.38
C GLY A 75 7.31 -44.78 18.30
N LEU A 76 7.60 -43.48 18.41
CA LEU A 76 7.28 -42.46 17.42
C LEU A 76 8.57 -41.91 16.82
N VAL A 77 8.48 -41.39 15.59
CA VAL A 77 9.62 -40.90 14.80
C VAL A 77 9.28 -39.52 14.24
N ALA A 78 10.22 -38.59 14.32
CA ALA A 78 10.19 -37.30 13.65
C ALA A 78 11.49 -37.13 12.83
N ASN A 79 11.40 -36.53 11.65
CA ASN A 79 12.52 -36.36 10.73
C ASN A 79 12.97 -34.89 10.67
N ASP A 80 14.16 -34.63 10.15
CA ASP A 80 14.61 -33.27 9.86
C ASP A 80 13.58 -32.50 9.02
N VAL A 81 13.37 -31.22 9.32
CA VAL A 81 12.39 -30.37 8.61
C VAL A 81 12.74 -30.14 7.14
N ARG A 82 14.01 -30.37 6.74
CA ARG A 82 14.46 -30.39 5.34
C ARG A 82 14.19 -31.73 4.63
N GLY A 83 13.57 -32.68 5.33
CA GLY A 83 13.10 -33.98 4.82
C GLY A 83 13.89 -35.17 5.34
N ALA A 84 13.26 -36.35 5.40
CA ALA A 84 13.84 -37.60 5.92
C ALA A 84 15.10 -38.10 5.18
N GLY A 85 15.34 -37.62 3.96
CA GLY A 85 16.55 -37.88 3.17
C GLY A 85 17.59 -36.76 3.20
N HIS A 86 17.34 -35.67 3.94
CA HIS A 86 18.30 -34.57 4.06
C HIS A 86 19.62 -35.10 4.65
N THR A 87 20.75 -34.67 4.07
CA THR A 87 22.09 -35.08 4.51
C THR A 87 22.94 -33.83 4.75
N GLY A 88 23.42 -33.63 5.97
CA GLY A 88 24.10 -32.39 6.37
C GLY A 88 24.89 -32.51 7.69
N TYR A 89 25.59 -31.43 8.04
CA TYR A 89 26.35 -31.30 9.30
C TYR A 89 25.52 -30.71 10.45
N THR A 90 24.36 -30.13 10.15
CA THR A 90 23.40 -29.58 11.12
C THR A 90 22.11 -30.36 11.01
N HIS A 91 21.41 -30.56 12.12
CA HIS A 91 20.15 -31.32 12.20
C HIS A 91 19.12 -30.49 12.97
N TYR A 92 17.88 -30.45 12.47
CA TYR A 92 16.81 -29.60 12.99
C TYR A 92 15.46 -30.32 12.82
N VAL A 93 14.99 -30.94 13.91
CA VAL A 93 13.80 -31.80 13.93
C VAL A 93 12.70 -31.16 14.75
N ALA A 94 11.57 -30.85 14.12
CA ALA A 94 10.38 -30.37 14.80
C ALA A 94 9.49 -31.57 15.20
N VAL A 95 9.32 -31.78 16.51
CA VAL A 95 8.51 -32.85 17.08
C VAL A 95 7.14 -32.27 17.43
N THR A 96 6.11 -32.62 16.65
CA THR A 96 4.77 -31.99 16.67
C THR A 96 3.66 -32.99 17.03
N GLY A 97 2.44 -32.48 17.28
CA GLY A 97 1.28 -33.32 17.60
C GLY A 97 1.25 -33.82 19.04
N LEU A 98 1.90 -33.09 19.95
CA LEU A 98 2.11 -33.48 21.35
C LEU A 98 0.95 -33.06 22.25
N ALA A 99 0.87 -33.69 23.42
CA ALA A 99 -0.04 -33.26 24.49
C ALA A 99 0.60 -32.13 25.33
N PRO A 100 -0.17 -31.10 25.75
CA PRO A 100 0.29 -30.09 26.70
C PRO A 100 0.75 -30.67 28.04
N SER A 101 1.63 -29.96 28.76
CA SER A 101 2.06 -30.29 30.13
C SER A 101 2.55 -31.74 30.33
N THR A 102 3.13 -32.35 29.30
CA THR A 102 3.43 -33.79 29.22
C THR A 102 4.92 -34.04 29.04
N LEU A 103 5.47 -34.99 29.79
CA LEU A 103 6.86 -35.44 29.68
C LEU A 103 7.04 -36.39 28.50
N TYR A 104 8.01 -36.07 27.64
CA TYR A 104 8.47 -36.91 26.54
C TYR A 104 9.95 -37.29 26.73
N TYR A 105 10.24 -38.53 26.37
CA TYR A 105 11.59 -39.09 26.25
C TYR A 105 11.95 -39.12 24.76
N PHE A 106 13.23 -38.90 24.42
CA PHE A 106 13.69 -39.01 23.04
C PHE A 106 15.17 -39.41 22.91
N ASP A 107 15.51 -39.99 21.77
CA ASP A 107 16.88 -40.25 21.29
C ASP A 107 17.08 -39.53 19.95
N VAL A 108 18.30 -39.08 19.67
CA VAL A 108 18.67 -38.52 18.35
C VAL A 108 19.44 -39.55 17.54
N VAL A 109 19.21 -39.54 16.23
CA VAL A 109 19.74 -40.55 15.30
C VAL A 109 20.30 -39.86 14.07
N SER A 110 21.54 -40.19 13.72
CA SER A 110 22.20 -39.69 12.51
C SER A 110 22.88 -40.80 11.74
N GLY A 111 22.42 -41.05 10.51
CA GLY A 111 22.86 -42.20 9.72
C GLY A 111 22.60 -43.52 10.44
N ALA A 112 23.67 -44.14 10.94
CA ALA A 112 23.62 -45.36 11.76
C ALA A 112 23.92 -45.10 13.26
N THR A 113 24.35 -43.90 13.64
CA THR A 113 24.60 -43.52 15.05
C THR A 113 23.26 -43.23 15.74
N VAL A 114 23.12 -43.73 16.97
CA VAL A 114 22.05 -43.33 17.91
C VAL A 114 22.73 -42.75 19.15
N ASP A 115 22.40 -41.51 19.51
CA ASP A 115 22.70 -40.97 20.84
C ASP A 115 21.42 -41.01 21.68
N ASN A 116 21.48 -41.85 22.72
CA ASN A 116 20.42 -42.08 23.68
C ASN A 116 20.79 -41.56 25.08
N ASN A 117 21.67 -40.56 25.16
CA ASN A 117 22.13 -39.95 26.41
C ASN A 117 22.68 -41.02 27.39
N GLY A 118 23.52 -41.93 26.88
CA GLY A 118 24.08 -43.05 27.65
C GLY A 118 23.06 -44.09 28.12
N GLY A 119 21.91 -44.19 27.47
CA GLY A 119 20.79 -45.06 27.85
C GLY A 119 19.84 -44.46 28.90
N ALA A 120 20.00 -43.17 29.25
CA ALA A 120 19.04 -42.43 30.08
C ALA A 120 17.91 -41.79 29.25
N HIS A 121 18.08 -41.70 27.93
CA HIS A 121 17.33 -40.87 26.98
C HIS A 121 17.43 -39.37 27.30
N TYR A 122 17.16 -38.54 26.30
CA TYR A 122 16.87 -37.11 26.53
C TYR A 122 15.42 -36.95 26.98
N GLN A 123 15.14 -35.85 27.69
CA GLN A 123 13.82 -35.59 28.30
C GLN A 123 13.41 -34.14 28.10
N VAL A 124 12.13 -33.91 27.81
CA VAL A 124 11.51 -32.59 27.69
C VAL A 124 10.05 -32.67 28.12
N THR A 125 9.59 -31.67 28.88
CA THR A 125 8.17 -31.51 29.23
C THR A 125 7.59 -30.38 28.40
N THR A 126 6.49 -30.63 27.70
CA THR A 126 5.73 -29.57 27.00
C THR A 126 5.12 -28.59 28.00
N GLY A 127 4.93 -27.33 27.61
CA GLY A 127 4.28 -26.32 28.43
C GLY A 127 2.74 -26.46 28.48
N PRO A 128 2.05 -25.65 29.29
CA PRO A 128 0.60 -25.49 29.19
C PRO A 128 0.21 -24.78 27.89
N THR A 129 -1.01 -25.02 27.39
CA THR A 129 -1.60 -24.20 26.33
C THR A 129 -1.84 -22.78 26.84
N LEU A 130 -1.43 -21.79 26.04
CA LEU A 130 -1.56 -20.36 26.35
C LEU A 130 -2.25 -19.66 25.17
N SER A 131 -2.96 -18.56 25.44
CA SER A 131 -3.54 -17.71 24.40
C SER A 131 -2.44 -17.13 23.49
N PRO A 132 -2.57 -17.14 22.16
CA PRO A 132 -1.55 -16.60 21.26
C PRO A 132 -1.20 -15.14 21.59
N PRO A 133 0.09 -14.76 21.63
CA PRO A 133 0.51 -13.38 21.85
C PRO A 133 0.42 -12.59 20.53
N THR A 134 0.39 -11.26 20.63
CA THR A 134 0.68 -10.38 19.48
C THR A 134 2.05 -10.71 18.91
N SER A 135 2.21 -10.79 17.59
CA SER A 135 3.51 -11.10 16.98
C SER A 135 4.49 -9.93 17.09
N ASP A 136 5.76 -10.25 17.30
CA ASP A 136 6.90 -9.33 17.24
C ASP A 136 8.09 -10.12 16.69
N ALA A 137 8.90 -9.56 15.80
CA ALA A 137 9.65 -10.35 14.81
C ALA A 137 11.14 -9.98 14.75
N ALA A 138 12.00 -10.83 15.34
CA ALA A 138 13.45 -10.75 15.15
C ALA A 138 13.88 -11.49 13.88
N TRP A 139 14.81 -10.90 13.13
CA TRP A 139 15.36 -11.48 11.89
C TRP A 139 16.74 -10.90 11.58
N GLY A 140 17.53 -11.63 10.80
CA GLY A 140 18.84 -11.16 10.38
C GLY A 140 19.50 -12.12 9.38
N LEU A 141 20.72 -11.78 8.96
CA LEU A 141 21.51 -12.57 8.02
C LEU A 141 22.60 -13.38 8.72
N VAL A 142 22.91 -14.56 8.17
CA VAL A 142 24.10 -15.35 8.52
C VAL A 142 24.91 -15.66 7.27
N TYR A 143 26.19 -15.27 7.29
CA TYR A 143 27.18 -15.56 6.27
C TYR A 143 28.16 -16.64 6.73
N GLN A 144 28.77 -17.33 5.78
CA GLN A 144 29.96 -18.15 5.99
C GLN A 144 31.19 -17.25 6.23
N SER A 145 32.35 -17.86 6.49
CA SER A 145 33.59 -17.16 6.87
C SER A 145 34.18 -16.23 5.79
N ASP A 146 33.64 -16.22 4.58
CA ASP A 146 33.97 -15.26 3.52
C ASP A 146 33.23 -13.92 3.65
N GLY A 147 32.18 -13.84 4.47
CA GLY A 147 31.34 -12.66 4.64
C GLY A 147 30.44 -12.33 3.45
N VAL A 148 30.27 -13.26 2.50
CA VAL A 148 29.52 -13.04 1.24
C VAL A 148 28.59 -14.21 0.91
N THR A 149 29.02 -15.45 1.12
CA THR A 149 28.19 -16.64 0.89
C THR A 149 27.27 -16.87 2.08
N PHE A 150 25.98 -17.12 1.85
CA PHE A 150 25.01 -17.38 2.91
C PHE A 150 25.26 -18.72 3.62
N ALA A 151 25.04 -18.76 4.94
CA ALA A 151 25.18 -19.95 5.76
C ALA A 151 23.88 -20.80 5.78
N GLN A 152 23.41 -21.20 4.60
CA GLN A 152 22.22 -22.04 4.41
C GLN A 152 22.23 -23.25 5.35
N GLY A 153 21.13 -23.48 6.08
CA GLY A 153 20.99 -24.60 6.99
C GLY A 153 21.76 -24.49 8.30
N ALA A 154 22.45 -23.37 8.58
CA ALA A 154 22.88 -23.06 9.93
C ALA A 154 21.66 -22.85 10.86
N ILE A 155 21.86 -22.97 12.17
CA ILE A 155 20.80 -22.87 13.18
C ILE A 155 21.12 -21.68 14.08
N VAL A 156 20.22 -20.70 14.17
CA VAL A 156 20.33 -19.57 15.09
C VAL A 156 19.55 -19.87 16.34
N TYR A 157 20.25 -20.03 17.46
CA TYR A 157 19.70 -20.12 18.81
C TYR A 157 19.48 -18.73 19.38
N ILE A 158 18.37 -18.56 20.11
CA ILE A 158 17.85 -17.24 20.50
C ILE A 158 17.41 -17.28 21.96
N ARG A 159 17.80 -16.28 22.75
CA ARG A 159 17.22 -15.97 24.07
C ARG A 159 17.01 -14.47 24.22
N VAL A 160 15.84 -14.08 24.74
CA VAL A 160 15.62 -12.72 25.25
C VAL A 160 16.08 -12.68 26.71
N ARG A 161 16.68 -11.57 27.13
CA ARG A 161 17.08 -11.30 28.53
C ARG A 161 16.54 -9.96 28.99
N ASP A 162 15.91 -9.97 30.16
CA ASP A 162 15.67 -8.75 30.93
C ASP A 162 17.03 -8.17 31.37
N ASN A 163 17.31 -6.96 30.93
CA ASN A 163 18.54 -6.22 31.19
C ASN A 163 18.26 -4.80 31.72
N ASN A 164 17.02 -4.29 31.58
CA ASN A 164 16.62 -3.00 32.13
C ASN A 164 15.83 -3.11 33.46
N GLY A 165 15.40 -4.31 33.86
CA GLY A 165 14.61 -4.59 35.06
C GLY A 165 13.08 -4.53 34.86
N VAL A 166 12.59 -4.57 33.63
CA VAL A 166 11.18 -4.35 33.25
C VAL A 166 10.67 -5.45 32.32
N GLY A 167 10.06 -6.47 32.92
CA GLY A 167 9.45 -7.59 32.21
C GLY A 167 9.49 -8.87 33.03
N SER A 168 9.75 -9.99 32.37
CA SER A 168 10.03 -11.28 32.99
C SER A 168 11.49 -11.38 33.41
N PRO A 169 11.81 -11.56 34.71
CA PRO A 169 13.19 -11.47 35.17
C PRO A 169 14.08 -12.60 34.63
N GLY A 170 15.31 -12.26 34.26
CA GLY A 170 16.33 -13.20 33.82
C GLY A 170 16.36 -13.40 32.30
N GLN A 171 16.11 -14.62 31.81
CA GLN A 171 16.16 -14.92 30.38
C GLN A 171 15.13 -15.98 29.96
N SER A 172 14.68 -15.92 28.71
CA SER A 172 13.70 -16.85 28.14
C SER A 172 14.18 -18.31 28.10
N ALA A 173 13.21 -19.22 27.93
CA ALA A 173 13.46 -20.54 27.36
C ALA A 173 14.18 -20.42 26.00
N LEU A 174 14.87 -21.49 25.58
CA LEU A 174 15.65 -21.47 24.35
C LEU A 174 14.72 -21.48 23.13
N MET A 175 14.87 -20.49 22.26
CA MET A 175 14.28 -20.48 20.92
C MET A 175 15.34 -20.86 19.88
N SER A 176 14.89 -21.25 18.69
CA SER A 176 15.77 -21.47 17.53
C SER A 176 15.07 -21.15 16.21
N ALA A 177 15.86 -20.82 15.20
CA ALA A 177 15.46 -20.65 13.82
C ALA A 177 16.46 -21.37 12.89
N LEU A 178 15.97 -21.92 11.78
CA LEU A 178 16.82 -22.47 10.72
C LEU A 178 17.12 -21.35 9.71
N VAL A 179 18.38 -21.23 9.27
CA VAL A 179 18.80 -20.26 8.26
C VAL A 179 18.41 -20.76 6.87
N ALA A 180 17.64 -19.94 6.14
CA ALA A 180 17.19 -20.22 4.79
C ALA A 180 18.32 -20.08 3.75
N ASP A 181 18.05 -20.55 2.52
CA ASP A 181 18.91 -20.44 1.33
C ASP A 181 19.33 -19.00 1.01
N SER A 182 18.50 -18.02 1.39
CA SER A 182 18.74 -16.57 1.29
C SER A 182 19.58 -15.99 2.45
N GLY A 183 20.11 -16.83 3.34
CA GLY A 183 20.90 -16.43 4.51
C GLY A 183 20.09 -15.88 5.69
N TYR A 184 18.78 -15.73 5.55
CA TYR A 184 17.93 -15.18 6.59
C TYR A 184 17.55 -16.21 7.66
N TRP A 185 17.54 -15.77 8.92
CA TRP A 185 16.81 -16.41 10.02
C TRP A 185 15.67 -15.50 10.48
N PHE A 186 14.63 -16.09 11.09
CA PHE A 186 13.45 -15.39 11.61
C PHE A 186 12.94 -16.07 12.87
N ALA A 187 12.53 -15.30 13.88
CA ALA A 187 11.79 -15.82 15.03
C ALA A 187 10.84 -14.77 15.63
N ASN A 188 9.69 -15.22 16.10
CA ASN A 188 8.74 -14.37 16.81
C ASN A 188 9.15 -14.24 18.30
N LEU A 189 9.64 -13.07 18.74
CA LEU A 189 10.13 -12.87 20.12
C LEU A 189 9.01 -12.80 21.15
N ARG A 190 7.83 -12.24 20.84
CA ARG A 190 6.65 -12.32 21.73
C ARG A 190 6.19 -13.74 21.99
N SER A 191 6.59 -14.69 21.14
CA SER A 191 6.38 -16.12 21.37
C SER A 191 7.36 -16.74 22.38
N ALA A 192 8.42 -16.06 22.82
CA ALA A 192 9.32 -16.56 23.85
C ALA A 192 8.55 -16.97 25.10
N ARG A 193 8.92 -18.08 25.74
CA ARG A 193 8.36 -18.52 27.03
C ARG A 193 9.35 -18.28 28.16
N THR A 194 8.84 -18.17 29.38
CA THR A 194 9.64 -18.27 30.62
C THR A 194 10.33 -19.65 30.71
N GLN A 195 11.36 -19.80 31.54
CA GLN A 195 12.13 -21.04 31.62
C GLN A 195 11.35 -22.23 32.17
N ASP A 196 10.32 -21.97 32.98
CA ASP A 196 9.33 -22.95 33.47
C ASP A 196 8.21 -23.23 32.45
N LEU A 197 8.24 -22.56 31.30
CA LEU A 197 7.23 -22.59 30.23
C LEU A 197 5.82 -22.12 30.64
N GLY A 198 5.65 -21.62 31.86
CA GLY A 198 4.36 -21.29 32.46
C GLY A 198 3.65 -20.08 31.82
N SER A 199 4.42 -19.13 31.29
CA SER A 199 3.91 -17.97 30.57
C SER A 199 4.77 -17.64 29.35
N TYR A 200 4.35 -16.63 28.58
CA TYR A 200 5.28 -15.92 27.70
C TYR A 200 6.32 -15.15 28.53
N PHE A 201 7.51 -14.98 27.98
CA PHE A 201 8.54 -14.11 28.52
C PHE A 201 8.24 -12.69 28.04
N ASP A 202 7.79 -11.84 28.96
CA ASP A 202 7.57 -10.43 28.67
C ASP A 202 8.90 -9.66 28.70
N TYR A 203 9.07 -8.72 27.78
CA TYR A 203 10.29 -7.94 27.59
C TYR A 203 9.94 -6.55 27.05
N SER A 204 10.85 -5.61 27.30
CA SER A 204 10.77 -4.24 26.83
C SER A 204 11.14 -4.12 25.35
N PRO A 205 10.41 -3.32 24.53
CA PRO A 205 10.78 -3.04 23.13
C PRO A 205 12.10 -2.28 22.93
N SER A 206 12.83 -1.94 24.00
CA SER A 206 14.20 -1.44 23.98
C SER A 206 14.86 -1.63 25.35
N GLY A 207 16.19 -1.73 25.41
CA GLY A 207 16.98 -1.85 26.65
C GLY A 207 17.16 -3.28 27.16
N ASP A 208 16.41 -4.23 26.63
CA ASP A 208 16.57 -5.67 26.88
C ASP A 208 17.45 -6.32 25.79
N GLN A 209 18.00 -7.50 26.06
CA GLN A 209 18.99 -8.12 25.18
C GLN A 209 18.45 -9.34 24.44
N VAL A 210 18.59 -9.36 23.11
CA VAL A 210 18.42 -10.56 22.29
C VAL A 210 19.80 -11.18 22.07
N VAL A 211 20.03 -12.33 22.69
CA VAL A 211 21.28 -13.09 22.60
C VAL A 211 21.11 -14.15 21.52
N LEU A 212 22.01 -14.10 20.53
CA LEU A 212 21.98 -14.89 19.30
C LEU A 212 23.25 -15.74 19.20
N GLU A 213 23.10 -17.00 18.82
CA GLU A 213 24.20 -17.93 18.56
C GLU A 213 23.91 -18.73 17.29
N ALA A 214 24.68 -18.49 16.23
CA ALA A 214 24.58 -19.23 14.97
C ALA A 214 25.53 -20.44 14.97
N GLN A 215 24.98 -21.63 14.69
CA GLN A 215 25.65 -22.92 14.61
C GLN A 215 25.56 -23.46 13.18
N GLY A 216 26.67 -23.45 12.45
CA GLY A 216 26.75 -23.95 11.07
C GLY A 216 27.37 -25.33 10.92
N GLY A 217 27.64 -26.05 12.01
CA GLY A 217 28.40 -27.31 11.98
C GLY A 217 29.80 -27.05 11.42
N ASN A 218 30.15 -27.72 10.31
CA ASN A 218 31.44 -27.50 9.63
C ASN A 218 31.63 -26.06 9.11
N MET A 219 30.56 -25.26 8.90
CA MET A 219 30.70 -23.84 8.54
C MET A 219 31.22 -22.96 9.70
N GLY A 220 31.26 -23.48 10.93
CA GLY A 220 31.67 -22.74 12.13
C GLY A 220 30.52 -22.14 12.91
N GLN A 221 30.85 -21.21 13.82
CA GLN A 221 29.92 -20.59 14.77
C GLN A 221 30.05 -19.07 14.80
N ALA A 222 29.01 -18.37 15.26
CA ALA A 222 29.05 -16.95 15.57
C ALA A 222 28.14 -16.64 16.77
N THR A 223 28.47 -15.62 17.55
CA THR A 223 27.61 -15.08 18.60
C THR A 223 27.42 -13.58 18.44
N LEU A 224 26.20 -13.12 18.71
CA LEU A 224 25.81 -11.72 18.66
C LEU A 224 24.89 -11.42 19.85
N THR A 225 24.88 -10.17 20.31
CA THR A 225 23.91 -9.69 21.28
C THR A 225 23.50 -8.29 20.86
N VAL A 226 22.20 -8.09 20.71
CA VAL A 226 21.59 -6.81 20.32
C VAL A 226 20.62 -6.35 21.40
N ASP A 227 20.31 -5.06 21.38
CA ASP A 227 19.16 -4.51 22.08
C ASP A 227 17.86 -4.98 21.39
N THR A 228 16.76 -5.14 22.13
CA THR A 228 15.43 -5.47 21.60
C THR A 228 14.84 -4.43 20.65
N ALA A 229 15.45 -3.25 20.50
CA ALA A 229 15.14 -2.29 19.44
C ALA A 229 15.97 -2.49 18.14
N ASN A 230 16.88 -3.47 18.11
CA ASN A 230 17.86 -3.70 17.02
C ASN A 230 17.96 -5.18 16.65
N ASP A 231 16.84 -5.91 16.75
CA ASP A 231 16.67 -7.32 16.41
C ASP A 231 15.99 -7.54 15.05
N ALA A 232 15.46 -6.47 14.45
CA ALA A 232 14.58 -6.49 13.29
C ALA A 232 14.90 -5.37 12.25
N PRO A 233 16.06 -5.41 11.56
CA PRO A 233 17.03 -6.49 11.51
C PRO A 233 18.11 -6.43 12.59
N ALA A 234 18.47 -7.60 13.11
CA ALA A 234 19.74 -7.83 13.77
C ALA A 234 20.90 -7.70 12.75
N PRO A 235 22.06 -7.14 13.16
CA PRO A 235 23.28 -7.15 12.36
C PRO A 235 23.65 -8.56 11.87
N ALA A 236 24.23 -8.63 10.67
CA ALA A 236 24.61 -9.90 10.07
C ALA A 236 25.70 -10.63 10.90
N MET A 237 25.48 -11.91 11.16
CA MET A 237 26.48 -12.79 11.76
C MET A 237 27.37 -13.39 10.67
N VAL A 238 28.67 -13.53 10.94
CA VAL A 238 29.65 -14.17 10.05
C VAL A 238 30.22 -15.37 10.80
N LEU A 239 29.95 -16.58 10.32
CA LEU A 239 30.44 -17.80 10.96
C LEU A 239 31.96 -17.89 10.87
N VAL A 240 32.61 -18.23 11.98
CA VAL A 240 34.03 -18.53 12.03
C VAL A 240 34.23 -19.99 12.44
N GLN A 241 35.01 -20.72 11.66
CA GLN A 241 35.51 -22.03 12.10
C GLN A 241 36.46 -21.82 13.30
N PRO A 242 36.35 -22.62 14.38
CA PRO A 242 37.33 -22.59 15.44
C PRO A 242 38.68 -23.01 14.87
N THR A 243 39.65 -22.08 14.85
CA THR A 243 41.00 -22.39 14.38
C THR A 243 41.58 -23.51 15.23
N PRO A 244 42.08 -24.62 14.64
CA PRO A 244 42.63 -25.73 15.42
C PRO A 244 43.83 -25.24 16.23
N THR A 245 43.61 -25.12 17.54
CA THR A 245 44.63 -24.59 18.46
C THR A 245 45.81 -25.55 18.46
N PRO A 246 47.05 -25.09 18.15
CA PRO A 246 48.20 -25.98 18.09
C PRO A 246 48.44 -26.60 19.46
N THR A 247 48.37 -27.93 19.54
CA THR A 247 48.38 -28.69 20.78
C THR A 247 49.73 -28.58 21.51
N LEU A 248 49.86 -27.56 22.37
CA LEU A 248 51.03 -27.39 23.22
C LEU A 248 51.10 -28.51 24.25
N SER A 249 52.11 -29.37 24.12
CA SER A 249 52.43 -30.43 25.08
C SER A 249 52.64 -29.81 26.48
N PRO A 250 52.08 -30.40 27.55
CA PRO A 250 52.03 -29.75 28.86
C PRO A 250 53.41 -29.65 29.53
N THR A 251 53.68 -28.53 30.18
CA THR A 251 54.76 -28.35 31.16
C THR A 251 54.25 -27.42 32.26
N PRO A 252 54.41 -27.72 33.55
CA PRO A 252 53.48 -27.25 34.58
C PRO A 252 53.83 -25.89 35.24
N SER A 253 52.76 -25.18 35.61
CA SER A 253 52.61 -24.28 36.78
C SER A 253 53.70 -23.23 37.07
N SER A 254 53.34 -21.95 36.88
CA SER A 254 53.92 -20.84 37.64
C SER A 254 53.12 -20.55 38.92
N THR A 255 53.69 -19.76 39.84
CA THR A 255 53.06 -19.35 41.11
C THR A 255 53.38 -17.88 41.39
N ALA A 256 52.42 -17.15 41.95
CA ALA A 256 52.47 -15.81 42.55
C ALA A 256 52.58 -14.56 41.63
N THR A 257 51.60 -13.68 41.83
CA THR A 257 51.60 -12.20 41.73
C THR A 257 52.67 -11.55 42.67
N PRO A 258 52.98 -10.21 42.67
CA PRO A 258 52.08 -9.06 42.39
C PRO A 258 52.71 -7.75 41.79
N THR A 259 51.93 -6.64 41.81
CA THR A 259 52.35 -5.25 42.17
C THR A 259 52.94 -4.25 41.13
N GLU A 260 52.08 -3.28 40.73
CA GLU A 260 52.24 -1.79 40.75
C GLU A 260 52.99 -0.91 39.71
N THR A 261 52.21 0.03 39.11
CA THR A 261 52.31 1.55 39.08
C THR A 261 53.61 2.28 38.56
N PRO A 262 53.64 3.62 38.26
CA PRO A 262 54.10 4.08 36.92
C PRO A 262 55.03 5.36 36.85
N THR A 263 55.24 5.88 35.63
CA THR A 263 55.57 7.29 35.24
C THR A 263 57.03 7.79 35.24
N VAL A 264 57.51 8.27 34.06
CA VAL A 264 58.44 9.43 33.86
C VAL A 264 58.14 10.13 32.49
N THR A 265 58.49 11.42 32.34
CA THR A 265 58.16 12.35 31.23
C THR A 265 59.39 12.83 30.40
N ALA A 266 59.19 13.35 29.17
CA ALA A 266 60.15 14.22 28.45
C ALA A 266 59.47 15.19 27.43
N THR A 267 60.07 16.37 27.13
CA THR A 267 59.53 17.43 26.21
C THR A 267 60.65 18.42 25.75
N PRO A 268 60.70 18.88 24.47
CA PRO A 268 60.56 20.31 24.07
C PRO A 268 59.82 20.53 22.70
N THR A 269 59.08 21.62 22.36
CA THR A 269 59.30 23.10 22.18
C THR A 269 59.99 23.51 20.84
N VAL A 270 59.41 24.32 19.91
CA VAL A 270 59.58 25.80 19.63
C VAL A 270 58.92 26.15 18.23
N THR A 271 57.89 27.01 18.04
CA THR A 271 57.79 28.49 17.68
C THR A 271 57.59 28.86 16.16
N LEU A 272 57.22 30.13 15.79
CA LEU A 272 56.39 30.54 14.61
C LEU A 272 56.88 31.75 13.70
N THR A 273 56.05 32.13 12.67
CA THR A 273 55.94 33.42 11.87
C THR A 273 56.98 33.74 10.76
N PRO A 274 56.80 34.71 9.79
CA PRO A 274 55.65 35.58 9.34
C PRO A 274 55.37 35.55 7.78
N THR A 275 54.50 36.29 7.03
CA THR A 275 53.34 37.24 7.18
C THR A 275 53.44 38.63 6.45
N PRO A 276 53.16 38.73 5.11
CA PRO A 276 52.67 39.98 4.44
C PRO A 276 51.72 39.77 3.18
N THR A 277 51.10 40.71 2.41
CA THR A 277 50.46 42.07 2.56
C THR A 277 49.70 42.52 1.27
N LEU A 278 48.51 43.18 1.39
CA LEU A 278 47.83 44.18 0.47
C LEU A 278 47.27 43.75 -0.92
N THR A 279 46.19 44.34 -1.52
CA THR A 279 45.37 45.60 -1.34
C THR A 279 43.86 45.32 -1.70
N GLY A 280 42.83 46.19 -1.90
CA GLY A 280 42.63 47.65 -2.09
C GLY A 280 41.11 48.08 -2.19
N THR A 281 40.75 49.25 -2.75
CA THR A 281 39.41 49.96 -2.60
C THR A 281 39.16 51.07 -3.66
N PRO A 282 38.04 51.89 -3.71
CA PRO A 282 36.66 51.89 -3.10
C PRO A 282 35.54 52.07 -4.21
N PRO A 283 34.57 53.05 -4.30
CA PRO A 283 33.64 53.77 -3.37
C PRO A 283 32.13 53.98 -3.83
N THR A 284 31.18 54.24 -2.88
CA THR A 284 29.95 55.13 -2.94
C THR A 284 28.80 54.95 -3.98
N SER A 285 27.52 55.35 -3.80
CA SER A 285 26.67 55.99 -2.72
C SER A 285 25.15 55.79 -3.05
N THR A 286 24.18 55.51 -2.14
CA THR A 286 23.54 56.34 -1.05
C THR A 286 22.70 57.53 -1.58
N PRO A 287 21.34 57.60 -1.43
CA PRO A 287 20.60 57.95 -0.18
C PRO A 287 19.18 57.29 -0.04
N THR A 288 18.07 57.97 0.33
CA THR A 288 17.46 58.13 1.70
C THR A 288 16.02 58.74 1.65
N PRO A 289 15.10 58.50 2.63
CA PRO A 289 14.27 59.59 3.22
C PRO A 289 14.04 59.50 4.77
N THR A 290 13.22 60.38 5.37
CA THR A 290 13.26 60.80 6.81
C THR A 290 11.88 61.00 7.50
N GLU A 291 11.81 61.00 8.84
CA GLU A 291 10.61 61.22 9.70
C GLU A 291 10.22 62.70 9.99
N THR A 292 9.03 62.96 10.61
CA THR A 292 8.59 64.22 11.29
C THR A 292 7.41 63.96 12.29
N GLN A 293 7.07 64.89 13.22
CA GLN A 293 6.30 64.64 14.47
C GLN A 293 4.92 65.37 14.67
N THR A 294 4.04 64.72 15.46
CA THR A 294 3.15 65.14 16.61
C THR A 294 2.46 66.52 16.71
N PRO A 295 1.16 66.55 17.14
CA PRO A 295 0.69 67.45 18.22
C PRO A 295 -0.34 66.83 19.24
N THR A 296 -0.71 67.56 20.31
CA THR A 296 -1.63 67.18 21.44
C THR A 296 -2.33 68.46 22.01
N PRO A 297 -3.12 68.53 23.14
CA PRO A 297 -3.69 67.53 24.10
C PRO A 297 -5.21 67.74 24.44
N THR A 298 -5.81 67.10 25.48
CA THR A 298 -6.95 67.57 26.35
C THR A 298 -7.23 66.58 27.54
N LEU A 299 -8.01 66.99 28.57
CA LEU A 299 -8.17 66.32 29.90
C LEU A 299 -9.64 65.99 30.31
N THR A 300 -9.77 65.24 31.43
CA THR A 300 -10.96 65.12 32.35
C THR A 300 -12.09 64.13 31.92
N PRO A 301 -12.91 63.59 32.87
CA PRO A 301 -12.55 62.45 33.73
C PRO A 301 -13.54 61.26 33.65
N THR A 302 -13.22 60.12 34.28
CA THR A 302 -14.15 59.24 35.08
C THR A 302 -13.38 58.01 35.59
N PHE A 303 -13.65 57.55 36.82
CA PHE A 303 -13.20 56.24 37.30
C PHE A 303 -14.12 55.13 36.77
N THR A 304 -13.61 54.31 35.86
CA THR A 304 -14.26 53.06 35.40
C THR A 304 -13.27 51.91 35.60
N GLN A 305 -13.77 50.73 35.97
CA GLN A 305 -12.90 49.59 36.32
C GLN A 305 -12.01 49.16 35.14
N THR A 306 -10.78 48.77 35.46
CA THR A 306 -9.78 48.27 34.50
C THR A 306 -10.37 47.13 33.67
N PRO A 307 -10.44 47.23 32.33
CA PRO A 307 -10.72 46.08 31.50
C PRO A 307 -9.55 45.10 31.64
N THR A 308 -9.86 43.85 32.01
CA THR A 308 -8.91 42.73 31.92
C THR A 308 -8.22 42.77 30.55
N PRO A 309 -6.89 42.59 30.46
CA PRO A 309 -6.21 42.60 29.17
C PRO A 309 -6.87 41.59 28.24
N SER A 310 -7.43 42.09 27.13
CA SER A 310 -7.99 41.23 26.10
C SER A 310 -6.88 40.33 25.61
N VAL A 311 -7.09 39.02 25.70
CA VAL A 311 -6.22 38.07 24.99
C VAL A 311 -6.26 38.44 23.51
N THR A 312 -5.10 38.84 22.98
CA THR A 312 -4.90 38.94 21.53
C THR A 312 -5.24 37.56 20.97
N PRO A 313 -6.13 37.43 19.97
CA PRO A 313 -6.45 36.14 19.41
C PRO A 313 -5.18 35.52 18.83
N THR A 314 -4.73 34.42 19.43
CA THR A 314 -3.74 33.52 18.84
C THR A 314 -4.16 33.23 17.40
N PRO A 315 -3.27 33.25 16.40
CA PRO A 315 -3.64 32.95 15.02
C PRO A 315 -4.20 31.53 14.94
N THR A 316 -5.52 31.43 14.90
CA THR A 316 -6.25 30.18 14.64
C THR A 316 -5.74 29.60 13.33
N HIS A 317 -5.52 28.29 13.29
CA HIS A 317 -5.20 27.62 12.03
C HIS A 317 -6.31 27.91 11.02
N THR A 318 -6.00 28.70 9.99
CA THR A 318 -6.93 28.97 8.90
C THR A 318 -7.33 27.62 8.29
N PRO A 319 -8.62 27.24 8.29
CA PRO A 319 -9.03 26.00 7.65
C PRO A 319 -8.64 26.05 6.17
N LEU A 320 -8.12 24.93 5.65
CA LEU A 320 -7.77 24.82 4.23
C LEU A 320 -9.04 24.50 3.41
N PRO A 321 -9.19 25.06 2.20
CA PRO A 321 -10.25 24.67 1.27
C PRO A 321 -10.20 23.18 0.95
N GLN A 322 -11.30 22.48 1.21
CA GLN A 322 -11.56 21.10 0.78
C GLN A 322 -12.52 21.12 -0.42
N THR A 323 -12.42 20.15 -1.33
CA THR A 323 -13.33 20.03 -2.48
C THR A 323 -13.96 18.64 -2.52
N VAL A 324 -15.30 18.59 -2.61
CA VAL A 324 -16.08 17.38 -2.88
C VAL A 324 -16.66 17.45 -4.29
N THR A 325 -16.88 16.29 -4.93
CA THR A 325 -17.55 16.17 -6.23
C THR A 325 -18.65 15.14 -6.13
N ILE A 326 -19.89 15.61 -6.08
CA ILE A 326 -21.10 14.78 -6.07
C ILE A 326 -21.45 14.46 -7.53
N ARG A 327 -21.64 13.19 -7.87
CA ARG A 327 -21.99 12.72 -9.23
C ARG A 327 -23.35 12.05 -9.20
N GLY A 328 -24.17 12.34 -10.21
CA GLY A 328 -25.59 12.02 -10.20
C GLY A 328 -26.38 13.07 -9.40
N ALA A 329 -27.62 13.29 -9.81
CA ALA A 329 -28.63 13.94 -8.98
C ALA A 329 -29.21 12.92 -7.98
N SER A 330 -29.84 13.39 -6.90
CA SER A 330 -30.64 12.54 -6.00
C SER A 330 -32.08 12.35 -6.51
N ASP A 331 -32.53 13.30 -7.33
CA ASP A 331 -33.79 13.31 -8.05
C ASP A 331 -33.59 14.16 -9.31
N ASP A 332 -33.87 13.67 -10.52
CA ASP A 332 -33.91 14.53 -11.73
C ASP A 332 -34.99 14.15 -12.77
N THR A 333 -35.54 15.16 -13.46
CA THR A 333 -36.60 15.00 -14.47
C THR A 333 -36.76 16.26 -15.33
N PHE A 334 -37.75 16.30 -16.23
CA PHE A 334 -38.16 17.54 -16.91
C PHE A 334 -39.67 17.73 -16.98
N LEU A 335 -40.13 18.97 -16.78
CA LEU A 335 -41.53 19.36 -16.86
C LEU A 335 -41.87 19.76 -18.32
N TYR A 336 -43.00 19.29 -18.87
CA TYR A 336 -43.38 19.52 -20.27
C TYR A 336 -44.79 20.13 -20.45
N GLN A 337 -44.86 21.34 -21.01
CA GLN A 337 -46.10 22.11 -21.14
C GLN A 337 -47.18 21.48 -22.04
N TYR A 338 -46.78 20.71 -23.06
CA TYR A 338 -47.73 20.12 -24.02
C TYR A 338 -48.13 18.68 -23.68
N ASP A 339 -47.65 18.16 -22.55
CA ASP A 339 -48.00 16.84 -22.02
C ASP A 339 -48.06 16.91 -20.48
N PRO A 340 -49.00 17.70 -19.93
CA PRO A 340 -48.77 18.39 -18.67
C PRO A 340 -48.97 17.54 -17.41
N ASP A 341 -49.57 16.35 -17.57
CA ASP A 341 -49.85 15.40 -16.50
C ASP A 341 -48.96 14.14 -16.58
N VAL A 342 -47.99 14.10 -17.50
CA VAL A 342 -47.02 13.01 -17.63
C VAL A 342 -45.75 13.29 -16.84
N ASN A 343 -45.26 12.26 -16.14
CA ASN A 343 -43.97 12.26 -15.46
C ASN A 343 -42.86 11.76 -16.41
N TYR A 344 -41.65 12.30 -16.24
CA TYR A 344 -40.49 12.01 -17.09
C TYR A 344 -39.25 11.54 -16.31
N GLY A 345 -39.35 11.27 -14.99
CA GLY A 345 -38.19 10.99 -14.11
C GLY A 345 -37.56 9.60 -14.23
N ALA A 346 -37.94 8.83 -15.25
CA ALA A 346 -37.35 7.54 -15.60
C ALA A 346 -36.74 7.56 -17.02
N TRP A 347 -36.46 8.77 -17.53
CA TRP A 347 -35.91 8.99 -18.86
C TRP A 347 -34.47 9.46 -18.72
N TRP A 348 -33.52 8.72 -19.31
CA TRP A 348 -32.07 8.96 -19.38
C TRP A 348 -31.60 10.36 -19.87
N ARG A 349 -32.53 11.28 -20.12
CA ARG A 349 -32.31 12.62 -20.65
C ARG A 349 -33.31 13.65 -20.12
N MET A 350 -32.79 14.75 -19.58
CA MET A 350 -33.56 15.96 -19.30
C MET A 350 -33.68 16.83 -20.57
N THR A 351 -34.82 16.81 -21.26
CA THR A 351 -35.03 17.72 -22.41
C THR A 351 -35.35 19.15 -21.94
N MET A 352 -34.70 20.14 -22.57
CA MET A 352 -34.87 21.57 -22.34
C MET A 352 -35.24 22.28 -23.66
N ARG A 353 -36.20 23.21 -23.63
CA ARG A 353 -36.62 23.96 -24.84
C ARG A 353 -36.73 25.46 -24.58
N ALA A 354 -36.10 26.25 -25.45
CA ALA A 354 -36.16 27.71 -25.40
C ALA A 354 -37.60 28.23 -25.50
N GLY A 355 -37.93 29.21 -24.66
CA GLY A 355 -39.31 29.62 -24.36
C GLY A 355 -39.91 28.89 -23.15
N GLY A 356 -39.15 28.01 -22.49
CA GLY A 356 -39.55 27.37 -21.23
C GLY A 356 -40.68 26.35 -21.34
N ALA A 357 -40.97 25.82 -22.54
CA ALA A 357 -42.00 24.78 -22.75
C ALA A 357 -41.55 23.39 -22.28
N LYS A 358 -40.24 23.14 -22.18
CA LYS A 358 -39.62 21.98 -21.53
C LYS A 358 -38.54 22.46 -20.56
N ARG A 359 -38.56 21.98 -19.32
CA ARG A 359 -37.76 22.51 -18.20
C ARG A 359 -37.14 21.38 -17.36
N PRO A 360 -35.82 21.16 -17.39
CA PRO A 360 -35.13 20.30 -16.45
C PRO A 360 -35.36 20.77 -15.00
N ILE A 361 -35.56 19.83 -14.08
CA ILE A 361 -35.62 20.07 -12.63
C ILE A 361 -34.82 18.97 -11.93
N LEU A 362 -33.88 19.35 -11.06
CA LEU A 362 -32.94 18.41 -10.44
C LEU A 362 -32.49 18.83 -9.04
N ARG A 363 -32.17 17.85 -8.20
CA ARG A 363 -31.66 18.02 -6.83
C ARG A 363 -30.39 17.20 -6.63
N PHE A 364 -29.47 17.71 -5.81
CA PHE A 364 -28.31 16.95 -5.32
C PHE A 364 -28.45 16.70 -3.83
N ASP A 365 -28.05 15.53 -3.35
CA ASP A 365 -27.81 15.32 -1.92
C ASP A 365 -26.48 16.00 -1.52
N LEU A 366 -26.50 16.65 -0.35
CA LEU A 366 -25.38 17.40 0.22
C LEU A 366 -24.88 16.77 1.54
N SER A 367 -25.39 15.60 1.92
CA SER A 367 -25.01 14.87 3.15
C SER A 367 -23.50 14.64 3.32
N SER A 368 -22.74 14.61 2.22
CA SER A 368 -21.27 14.51 2.19
C SER A 368 -20.53 15.80 2.55
N ILE A 369 -21.24 16.92 2.78
CA ILE A 369 -20.66 18.20 3.22
C ILE A 369 -20.92 18.37 4.72
N PRO A 370 -19.88 18.55 5.57
CA PRO A 370 -20.06 18.71 7.02
C PRO A 370 -21.00 19.87 7.39
N VAL A 371 -21.92 19.62 8.32
CA VAL A 371 -22.87 20.62 8.83
C VAL A 371 -22.10 21.82 9.40
N GLY A 372 -22.42 23.02 8.91
CA GLY A 372 -21.74 24.26 9.30
C GLY A 372 -20.47 24.59 8.49
N ALA A 373 -20.12 23.80 7.46
CA ALA A 373 -19.04 24.14 6.53
C ALA A 373 -19.33 25.45 5.77
N GLN A 374 -18.31 26.28 5.58
CA GLN A 374 -18.43 27.52 4.81
C GLN A 374 -18.12 27.24 3.34
N VAL A 375 -19.16 27.06 2.53
CA VAL A 375 -19.02 26.83 1.08
C VAL A 375 -18.37 28.04 0.39
N ILE A 376 -17.17 27.85 -0.14
CA ILE A 376 -16.41 28.85 -0.90
C ILE A 376 -17.03 29.01 -2.28
N SER A 377 -17.21 27.89 -3.00
CA SER A 377 -17.76 27.85 -4.36
C SER A 377 -18.52 26.54 -4.59
N ALA A 378 -19.61 26.59 -5.33
CA ALA A 378 -20.33 25.42 -5.83
C ALA A 378 -20.69 25.59 -7.31
N THR A 379 -20.26 24.64 -8.13
CA THR A 379 -20.47 24.61 -9.58
C THR A 379 -21.23 23.35 -9.97
N MET A 380 -22.44 23.50 -10.47
CA MET A 380 -23.21 22.43 -11.10
C MET A 380 -22.78 22.32 -12.56
N ARG A 381 -22.24 21.18 -12.95
CA ARG A 381 -21.88 20.82 -14.34
C ARG A 381 -22.94 19.89 -14.92
N LEU A 382 -23.48 20.27 -16.08
CA LEU A 382 -24.37 19.43 -16.89
C LEU A 382 -23.73 19.19 -18.27
N PHE A 383 -23.99 18.03 -18.86
CA PHE A 383 -23.48 17.65 -20.19
C PHE A 383 -24.64 17.55 -21.18
N THR A 384 -24.57 18.27 -22.31
CA THR A 384 -25.50 18.06 -23.43
C THR A 384 -25.18 16.76 -24.15
N ASN A 385 -26.22 16.04 -24.61
CA ASN A 385 -26.06 14.91 -25.53
C ASN A 385 -25.93 15.41 -26.98
N GLU A 386 -25.97 14.50 -27.96
CA GLU A 386 -25.84 14.84 -29.39
C GLU A 386 -27.02 15.64 -29.98
N THR A 387 -28.13 15.74 -29.27
CA THR A 387 -29.39 16.32 -29.75
C THR A 387 -29.41 17.85 -29.63
N GLN A 388 -29.48 18.51 -30.79
CA GLN A 388 -29.77 19.92 -30.91
C GLN A 388 -30.75 20.16 -32.08
N ASP A 389 -31.89 20.80 -31.80
CA ASP A 389 -32.87 21.16 -32.84
C ASP A 389 -33.35 22.62 -32.69
N PRO A 390 -33.14 23.52 -33.68
CA PRO A 390 -32.29 23.36 -34.85
C PRO A 390 -30.78 23.42 -34.50
N ALA A 391 -29.98 22.63 -35.23
CA ALA A 391 -28.53 22.59 -35.10
C ALA A 391 -27.84 23.96 -35.30
N GLY A 392 -26.71 24.18 -34.62
CA GLY A 392 -25.87 25.39 -34.76
C GLY A 392 -26.43 26.67 -34.14
N ARG A 393 -27.51 26.58 -33.34
CA ARG A 393 -28.07 27.69 -32.57
C ARG A 393 -27.52 27.75 -31.14
N SER A 394 -27.97 28.73 -30.36
CA SER A 394 -27.73 28.82 -28.92
C SER A 394 -28.96 29.32 -28.18
N THR A 395 -28.99 29.10 -26.86
CA THR A 395 -30.02 29.60 -25.93
C THR A 395 -29.38 30.01 -24.61
N THR A 396 -29.98 31.00 -23.95
CA THR A 396 -29.61 31.38 -22.59
C THR A 396 -30.40 30.50 -21.62
N VAL A 397 -29.74 29.92 -20.63
CA VAL A 397 -30.34 29.02 -19.64
C VAL A 397 -30.23 29.65 -18.26
N ASP A 398 -31.38 29.95 -17.68
CA ASP A 398 -31.54 30.55 -16.36
C ASP A 398 -31.88 29.46 -15.33
N VAL A 399 -31.11 29.42 -14.25
CA VAL A 399 -31.26 28.46 -13.14
C VAL A 399 -31.97 29.13 -11.97
N TYR A 400 -33.11 28.57 -11.54
CA TYR A 400 -33.91 29.07 -10.44
C TYR A 400 -33.92 28.07 -9.28
N ARG A 401 -33.87 28.54 -8.04
CA ARG A 401 -34.07 27.71 -6.85
C ARG A 401 -35.54 27.28 -6.75
N VAL A 402 -35.78 25.99 -6.53
CA VAL A 402 -37.12 25.47 -6.23
C VAL A 402 -37.45 25.69 -4.75
N LEU A 403 -38.68 26.10 -4.46
CA LEU A 403 -39.18 26.40 -3.11
C LEU A 403 -40.19 25.36 -2.61
N ARG A 404 -41.01 24.76 -3.50
CA ARG A 404 -41.94 23.68 -3.15
C ARG A 404 -41.26 22.31 -3.19
N PRO A 405 -41.44 21.43 -2.18
CA PRO A 405 -40.98 20.04 -2.25
C PRO A 405 -41.62 19.28 -3.41
N TRP A 406 -40.80 18.53 -4.15
CA TRP A 406 -41.21 17.68 -5.27
C TRP A 406 -40.52 16.31 -5.20
N THR A 407 -40.95 15.37 -6.03
CA THR A 407 -40.34 14.05 -6.19
C THR A 407 -40.23 13.68 -7.66
N GLU A 408 -39.13 13.02 -8.01
CA GLU A 408 -38.79 12.55 -9.35
C GLU A 408 -39.93 11.87 -10.11
N MET A 409 -40.64 10.93 -9.46
CA MET A 409 -41.78 10.20 -10.04
C MET A 409 -43.12 10.94 -9.93
N GLY A 410 -43.22 11.93 -9.03
CA GLY A 410 -44.45 12.68 -8.76
C GLY A 410 -44.55 14.03 -9.48
N ALA A 411 -43.45 14.52 -10.05
CA ALA A 411 -43.40 15.83 -10.71
C ALA A 411 -43.88 15.76 -12.17
N THR A 412 -44.82 16.62 -12.51
CA THR A 412 -45.34 16.85 -13.87
C THR A 412 -45.42 18.37 -14.11
N TRP A 413 -45.87 18.81 -15.27
CA TRP A 413 -46.11 20.25 -15.47
C TRP A 413 -47.21 20.77 -14.52
N ASN A 414 -48.23 19.97 -14.22
CA ASN A 414 -49.32 20.39 -13.33
C ASN A 414 -49.03 20.13 -11.83
N GLN A 415 -48.23 19.11 -11.49
CA GLN A 415 -48.05 18.64 -10.12
C GLN A 415 -46.58 18.59 -9.68
N ALA A 416 -46.31 18.87 -8.41
CA ALA A 416 -44.99 18.72 -7.80
C ALA A 416 -44.78 17.31 -7.22
N ASN A 417 -45.87 16.71 -6.72
CA ASN A 417 -45.96 15.32 -6.32
C ASN A 417 -47.35 14.81 -6.69
N THR A 418 -47.56 13.50 -6.74
CA THR A 418 -48.87 12.88 -6.96
C THR A 418 -49.93 13.44 -5.99
N GLY A 419 -50.92 14.16 -6.52
CA GLY A 419 -51.99 14.82 -5.75
C GLY A 419 -51.65 16.21 -5.19
N VAL A 420 -50.42 16.72 -5.41
CA VAL A 420 -49.95 18.03 -4.92
C VAL A 420 -49.64 18.93 -6.13
N PRO A 421 -50.54 19.84 -6.53
CA PRO A 421 -50.32 20.76 -7.64
C PRO A 421 -49.17 21.75 -7.35
N TRP A 422 -48.56 22.29 -8.41
CA TRP A 422 -47.83 23.56 -8.33
C TRP A 422 -48.81 24.73 -8.08
N GLU A 423 -48.35 25.87 -7.58
CA GLU A 423 -49.17 27.09 -7.51
C GLU A 423 -49.45 27.63 -8.92
N LEU A 424 -48.44 27.64 -9.79
CA LEU A 424 -48.60 27.84 -11.22
C LEU A 424 -47.85 26.75 -11.99
N ALA A 425 -48.55 26.10 -12.91
CA ALA A 425 -48.05 24.96 -13.67
C ALA A 425 -46.73 25.26 -14.40
N GLY A 426 -45.84 24.26 -14.43
CA GLY A 426 -44.46 24.33 -14.90
C GLY A 426 -43.46 24.80 -13.84
N CYS A 427 -43.83 24.76 -12.55
CA CYS A 427 -43.08 25.37 -11.44
C CYS A 427 -42.84 26.87 -11.72
N ASN A 428 -43.91 27.67 -11.63
CA ASN A 428 -43.90 29.10 -11.95
C ASN A 428 -44.36 30.02 -10.81
N GLY A 429 -45.08 29.51 -9.81
CA GLY A 429 -45.61 30.32 -8.72
C GLY A 429 -44.52 30.90 -7.82
N PRO A 430 -44.75 32.07 -7.17
CA PRO A 430 -43.87 32.59 -6.13
C PRO A 430 -43.61 31.62 -4.97
N ALA A 431 -44.51 30.67 -4.70
CA ALA A 431 -44.32 29.59 -3.72
C ALA A 431 -43.70 28.31 -4.33
N ASP A 432 -43.60 28.21 -5.67
CA ASP A 432 -43.01 27.06 -6.35
C ASP A 432 -41.50 27.21 -6.52
N ARG A 433 -41.04 28.42 -6.87
CA ARG A 433 -39.63 28.76 -7.09
C ARG A 433 -39.34 30.24 -6.86
N GLU A 434 -38.07 30.54 -6.64
CA GLU A 434 -37.58 31.91 -6.71
C GLU A 434 -37.79 32.50 -8.12
N GLN A 435 -38.06 33.80 -8.17
CA GLN A 435 -38.39 34.53 -9.41
C GLN A 435 -37.18 35.22 -10.05
N THR A 436 -36.04 35.23 -9.36
CA THR A 436 -34.72 35.65 -9.86
C THR A 436 -33.86 34.41 -10.10
N SER A 437 -33.05 34.40 -11.17
CA SER A 437 -32.13 33.31 -11.44
C SER A 437 -30.87 33.42 -10.57
N ALA A 438 -30.40 32.28 -10.06
CA ALA A 438 -29.16 32.16 -9.28
C ALA A 438 -27.92 32.04 -10.19
N ALA A 439 -28.09 31.52 -11.41
CA ALA A 439 -27.07 31.42 -12.44
C ALA A 439 -27.69 31.54 -13.83
N THR A 440 -26.91 32.03 -14.80
CA THR A 440 -27.31 32.15 -16.21
C THR A 440 -26.13 31.73 -17.09
N VAL A 441 -26.34 30.82 -18.05
CA VAL A 441 -25.30 30.26 -18.94
C VAL A 441 -25.80 30.16 -20.38
N THR A 442 -24.96 30.45 -21.36
CA THR A 442 -25.29 30.25 -22.78
C THR A 442 -24.95 28.83 -23.22
N VAL A 443 -25.96 28.03 -23.58
CA VAL A 443 -25.79 26.70 -24.18
C VAL A 443 -25.77 26.85 -25.70
N ASN A 444 -24.73 26.33 -26.34
CA ASN A 444 -24.40 26.60 -27.75
C ASN A 444 -23.87 25.40 -28.56
N ALA A 445 -23.70 24.23 -27.95
CA ALA A 445 -23.21 23.02 -28.61
C ALA A 445 -23.84 21.74 -28.00
N PRO A 446 -24.13 20.71 -28.82
CA PRO A 446 -24.32 19.34 -28.35
C PRO A 446 -22.98 18.72 -27.90
N ASN A 447 -23.03 17.62 -27.14
CA ASN A 447 -21.86 16.90 -26.62
C ASN A 447 -20.86 17.79 -25.84
N ALA A 448 -21.36 18.76 -25.07
CA ALA A 448 -20.55 19.77 -24.38
C ALA A 448 -20.95 19.92 -22.90
N ALA A 449 -19.96 20.28 -22.07
CA ALA A 449 -20.15 20.52 -20.64
C ALA A 449 -20.45 22.01 -20.35
N TYR A 450 -21.41 22.28 -19.46
CA TYR A 450 -21.83 23.62 -19.06
C TYR A 450 -21.82 23.77 -17.55
N ASP A 451 -21.10 24.79 -17.06
CA ASP A 451 -20.88 25.08 -15.65
C ASP A 451 -21.77 26.22 -15.14
N PHE A 452 -22.66 25.90 -14.21
CA PHE A 452 -23.58 26.82 -13.55
C PHE A 452 -23.09 27.10 -12.12
N ASN A 453 -22.69 28.34 -11.83
CA ASN A 453 -22.26 28.74 -10.50
C ASN A 453 -23.47 28.93 -9.56
N ILE A 454 -23.81 27.90 -8.79
CA ILE A 454 -24.91 27.91 -7.82
C ILE A 454 -24.44 28.08 -6.37
N THR A 455 -23.24 28.64 -6.18
CA THR A 455 -22.64 28.91 -4.85
C THR A 455 -23.60 29.53 -3.82
N PRO A 456 -24.46 30.53 -4.15
CA PRO A 456 -25.37 31.11 -3.18
C PRO A 456 -26.40 30.10 -2.62
N LEU A 457 -26.93 29.22 -3.48
CA LEU A 457 -27.93 28.23 -3.10
C LEU A 457 -27.32 27.15 -2.21
N VAL A 458 -26.15 26.61 -2.61
CA VAL A 458 -25.46 25.55 -1.87
C VAL A 458 -24.97 26.04 -0.51
N ARG A 459 -24.58 27.32 -0.37
CA ARG A 459 -24.32 27.95 0.93
C ARG A 459 -25.55 27.91 1.85
N GLU A 460 -26.74 28.20 1.35
CA GLU A 460 -27.95 28.18 2.16
C GLU A 460 -28.39 26.75 2.49
N TRP A 461 -28.28 25.81 1.54
CA TRP A 461 -28.66 24.41 1.72
C TRP A 461 -27.75 23.65 2.69
N VAL A 462 -26.44 23.94 2.74
CA VAL A 462 -25.52 23.35 3.74
C VAL A 462 -25.82 23.87 5.15
N LEU A 463 -26.37 25.08 5.28
CA LEU A 463 -26.83 25.65 6.56
C LEU A 463 -28.25 25.16 6.93
N ASN A 464 -29.12 24.93 5.94
CA ASN A 464 -30.52 24.55 6.13
C ASN A 464 -30.91 23.43 5.15
N PRO A 465 -30.50 22.15 5.37
CA PRO A 465 -30.73 21.06 4.43
C PRO A 465 -32.21 20.83 4.07
N ALA A 466 -33.13 21.09 5.01
CA ALA A 466 -34.57 21.03 4.79
C ALA A 466 -35.13 22.07 3.79
N THR A 467 -34.29 22.96 3.25
CA THR A 467 -34.66 23.92 2.18
C THR A 467 -34.10 23.51 0.81
N ASN A 468 -33.43 22.35 0.71
CA ASN A 468 -32.91 21.80 -0.53
C ASN A 468 -34.01 21.07 -1.31
N HIS A 469 -34.70 21.83 -2.17
CA HIS A 469 -35.58 21.30 -3.20
C HIS A 469 -34.94 21.36 -4.60
N GLY A 470 -33.63 21.58 -4.69
CA GLY A 470 -32.92 21.64 -5.98
C GLY A 470 -33.21 22.88 -6.84
N VAL A 471 -32.98 22.74 -8.14
CA VAL A 471 -33.07 23.81 -9.16
C VAL A 471 -33.98 23.43 -10.32
N LEU A 472 -34.58 24.46 -10.94
CA LEU A 472 -35.30 24.41 -12.22
C LEU A 472 -34.52 25.19 -13.28
N LEU A 473 -34.34 24.61 -14.47
CA LEU A 473 -33.72 25.27 -15.62
C LEU A 473 -34.80 25.77 -16.59
N ILE A 474 -34.72 27.04 -16.98
CA ILE A 474 -35.59 27.64 -18.00
C ILE A 474 -34.72 28.23 -19.11
N ALA A 475 -34.92 27.73 -20.34
CA ALA A 475 -34.25 28.26 -21.53
C ALA A 475 -35.01 29.45 -22.13
N SER A 476 -34.28 30.52 -22.46
CA SER A 476 -34.76 31.76 -23.04
C SER A 476 -34.04 32.08 -24.38
N GLY A 477 -34.70 32.88 -25.23
CA GLY A 477 -34.22 33.21 -26.59
C GLY A 477 -35.03 32.58 -27.71
N GLY A 478 -34.43 32.47 -28.90
CA GLY A 478 -35.05 31.92 -30.11
C GLY A 478 -35.28 30.41 -30.05
N THR A 479 -36.09 29.87 -30.96
CA THR A 479 -36.47 28.44 -30.94
C THR A 479 -35.26 27.51 -31.11
N VAL A 480 -34.91 26.81 -30.03
CA VAL A 480 -33.97 25.68 -30.02
C VAL A 480 -34.31 24.75 -28.85
N THR A 481 -33.99 23.46 -29.01
CA THR A 481 -34.12 22.37 -28.04
C THR A 481 -32.74 21.76 -27.82
N TYR A 482 -32.43 21.45 -26.57
CA TYR A 482 -31.25 20.68 -26.14
C TYR A 482 -31.68 19.59 -25.17
N GLU A 483 -30.84 18.58 -25.01
CA GLU A 483 -31.04 17.52 -24.02
C GLU A 483 -29.78 17.35 -23.19
N PHE A 484 -29.92 17.33 -21.87
CA PHE A 484 -28.85 16.96 -20.95
C PHE A 484 -29.00 15.49 -20.57
N TYR A 485 -27.90 14.81 -20.28
CA TYR A 485 -27.96 13.49 -19.63
C TYR A 485 -28.56 13.60 -18.22
N SER A 486 -29.45 12.67 -17.85
CA SER A 486 -29.89 12.46 -16.47
C SER A 486 -28.99 11.44 -15.75
N THR A 487 -29.38 11.08 -14.55
CA THR A 487 -28.70 10.08 -13.71
C THR A 487 -28.98 8.63 -14.16
N GLU A 488 -30.05 8.38 -14.93
CA GLU A 488 -30.43 7.07 -15.49
C GLU A 488 -29.75 6.76 -16.84
N TRP A 489 -28.82 7.59 -17.29
CA TRP A 489 -27.97 7.27 -18.45
C TRP A 489 -26.95 6.18 -18.09
N SER A 490 -26.44 5.44 -19.08
CA SER A 490 -25.52 4.31 -18.83
C SER A 490 -24.04 4.69 -18.62
N ASN A 491 -23.68 5.98 -18.69
CA ASN A 491 -22.30 6.45 -18.51
C ASN A 491 -22.18 7.51 -17.40
N PRO A 492 -21.63 7.16 -16.21
CA PRO A 492 -21.50 8.07 -15.07
C PRO A 492 -20.49 9.21 -15.24
N LEU A 493 -19.71 9.23 -16.33
CA LEU A 493 -18.79 10.33 -16.62
C LEU A 493 -19.49 11.61 -17.09
N VAL A 494 -20.73 11.51 -17.59
CA VAL A 494 -21.53 12.64 -18.12
C VAL A 494 -22.78 12.97 -17.29
N TYR A 495 -22.94 12.35 -16.11
CA TYR A 495 -24.04 12.66 -15.19
C TYR A 495 -24.03 14.13 -14.73
N PRO A 496 -25.20 14.66 -14.30
CA PRO A 496 -25.26 15.87 -13.49
C PRO A 496 -24.23 15.78 -12.34
N THR A 497 -23.37 16.78 -12.21
CA THR A 497 -22.24 16.75 -11.27
C THR A 497 -22.18 18.07 -10.50
N LEU A 498 -22.10 18.02 -9.17
CA LEU A 498 -21.96 19.20 -8.31
C LEU A 498 -20.59 19.20 -7.64
N ILE A 499 -19.74 20.14 -8.04
CA ILE A 499 -18.38 20.34 -7.50
C ILE A 499 -18.47 21.45 -6.44
N VAL A 500 -18.17 21.13 -5.18
CA VAL A 500 -18.26 22.08 -4.06
C VAL A 500 -16.92 22.19 -3.35
N THR A 501 -16.38 23.41 -3.27
CA THR A 501 -15.22 23.74 -2.44
C THR A 501 -15.71 24.46 -1.19
N TYR A 502 -15.26 24.04 -0.01
CA TYR A 502 -15.70 24.57 1.28
C TYR A 502 -14.55 24.65 2.30
N LEU A 503 -14.72 25.47 3.33
CA LEU A 503 -13.93 25.40 4.56
C LEU A 503 -14.71 24.53 5.57
N PRO A 504 -14.10 23.52 6.20
CA PRO A 504 -14.76 22.79 7.29
C PRO A 504 -15.13 23.73 8.44
N PRO A 505 -16.17 23.42 9.24
CA PRO A 505 -16.58 24.24 10.37
C PRO A 505 -15.43 24.43 11.37
N ALA A 506 -15.26 25.66 11.86
CA ALA A 506 -14.34 25.92 12.95
C ALA A 506 -14.83 25.20 14.24
N PRO A 507 -13.94 24.68 15.10
CA PRO A 507 -14.34 23.98 16.32
C PRO A 507 -15.02 24.94 17.31
N THR A 508 -16.35 24.87 17.38
CA THR A 508 -17.17 25.68 18.29
C THR A 508 -16.88 25.31 19.75
N PRO A 509 -16.54 26.27 20.63
CA PRO A 509 -16.33 25.97 22.06
C PRO A 509 -17.65 25.55 22.73
N THR A 510 -17.63 24.39 23.39
CA THR A 510 -18.81 23.82 24.05
C THR A 510 -19.29 24.70 25.22
N PRO A 511 -20.56 25.12 25.27
CA PRO A 511 -21.07 25.96 26.34
C PRO A 511 -21.31 25.14 27.62
N THR A 512 -20.56 25.44 28.69
CA THR A 512 -20.76 24.84 30.01
C THR A 512 -21.91 25.54 30.75
N TRP A 513 -22.97 24.80 31.09
CA TRP A 513 -24.10 25.35 31.86
C TRP A 513 -23.69 25.66 33.31
N THR A 514 -23.88 26.91 33.73
CA THR A 514 -23.61 27.36 35.09
C THR A 514 -24.75 27.04 36.05
N THR A 515 -24.41 26.42 37.19
CA THR A 515 -25.21 26.46 38.41
C THR A 515 -24.34 26.97 39.56
N THR A 516 -24.94 27.69 40.50
CA THR A 516 -24.26 28.49 41.53
C THR A 516 -24.92 28.28 42.90
N PRO A 517 -24.23 28.50 44.04
CA PRO A 517 -23.50 27.39 44.65
C PRO A 517 -23.84 27.15 46.14
N ALA A 518 -23.32 26.07 46.70
CA ALA A 518 -23.17 25.87 48.14
C ALA A 518 -21.67 25.83 48.53
N THR A 519 -21.34 26.25 49.76
CA THR A 519 -20.00 26.73 50.13
C THR A 519 -19.04 25.63 50.63
N ALA A 520 -17.83 25.55 50.05
CA ALA A 520 -16.63 25.04 50.74
C ALA A 520 -15.32 25.54 50.07
N THR A 521 -14.26 25.70 50.85
CA THR A 521 -13.03 26.44 50.49
C THR A 521 -11.91 25.59 49.89
N ALA A 522 -11.48 25.99 48.69
CA ALA A 522 -10.13 25.87 48.08
C ALA A 522 -9.31 24.56 48.13
N THR A 523 -9.01 24.03 46.95
CA THR A 523 -7.65 23.65 46.49
C THR A 523 -7.64 23.71 44.96
N PRO A 524 -6.62 24.30 44.29
CA PRO A 524 -6.61 24.40 42.83
C PRO A 524 -6.15 23.09 42.17
N THR A 525 -7.09 22.34 41.58
CA THR A 525 -6.80 21.23 40.67
C THR A 525 -6.27 21.77 39.33
N PRO A 526 -5.22 21.18 38.72
CA PRO A 526 -4.78 21.57 37.38
C PRO A 526 -5.87 21.28 36.33
N THR A 527 -6.29 22.30 35.59
CA THR A 527 -7.18 22.15 34.44
C THR A 527 -6.46 21.33 33.35
N PRO A 528 -7.09 20.29 32.77
CA PRO A 528 -6.49 19.59 31.64
C PRO A 528 -6.38 20.54 30.44
N THR A 529 -5.17 20.66 29.88
CA THR A 529 -4.94 21.34 28.61
C THR A 529 -5.80 20.68 27.54
N ALA A 530 -6.50 21.48 26.72
CA ALA A 530 -7.33 20.95 25.64
C ALA A 530 -6.48 20.11 24.68
N SER A 531 -6.77 18.81 24.60
CA SER A 531 -6.16 17.92 23.61
C SER A 531 -6.54 18.41 22.20
N ALA A 532 -5.60 18.34 21.26
CA ALA A 532 -5.88 18.70 19.89
C ALA A 532 -6.96 17.75 19.32
N THR A 533 -8.06 18.30 18.82
CA THR A 533 -9.11 17.49 18.20
C THR A 533 -8.51 16.71 17.03
N PRO A 534 -8.59 15.37 17.02
CA PRO A 534 -8.04 14.57 15.94
C PRO A 534 -8.76 14.85 14.62
N PRO A 535 -8.08 14.72 13.46
CA PRO A 535 -8.72 14.92 12.17
C PRO A 535 -9.78 13.85 11.93
N TRP A 536 -10.96 14.29 11.47
CA TRP A 536 -11.99 13.38 10.98
C TRP A 536 -11.53 12.68 9.70
N GLN A 537 -11.74 11.38 9.65
CA GLN A 537 -11.46 10.47 8.54
C GLN A 537 -12.78 9.87 8.07
N THR A 538 -12.91 9.58 6.78
CA THR A 538 -14.11 8.94 6.22
C THR A 538 -13.72 7.68 5.46
N VAL A 539 -14.45 6.59 5.70
CA VAL A 539 -14.33 5.32 4.99
C VAL A 539 -15.71 4.92 4.44
N THR A 540 -15.76 4.31 3.26
CA THR A 540 -16.96 3.64 2.75
C THR A 540 -16.71 2.14 2.73
N LEU A 541 -17.60 1.41 3.37
CA LEU A 541 -17.54 -0.04 3.58
C LEU A 541 -18.66 -0.69 2.75
N TYR A 542 -18.41 -1.86 2.18
CA TYR A 542 -19.44 -2.66 1.49
C TYR A 542 -19.89 -3.83 2.40
N GLU A 543 -21.01 -4.44 2.06
CA GLU A 543 -21.50 -5.67 2.69
C GLU A 543 -20.45 -6.80 2.66
N VAL A 544 -20.46 -7.62 3.71
CA VAL A 544 -19.63 -8.85 3.83
C VAL A 544 -20.46 -10.12 4.11
N ASP A 545 -21.74 -9.94 4.46
CA ASP A 545 -22.78 -10.97 4.41
C ASP A 545 -24.10 -10.27 4.03
N ASP A 546 -24.89 -10.81 3.11
CA ASP A 546 -26.30 -10.41 2.96
C ASP A 546 -27.26 -11.55 2.62
N SER A 547 -28.54 -11.35 2.93
CA SER A 547 -29.61 -12.30 2.63
C SER A 547 -31.01 -11.68 2.81
N TYR A 548 -32.06 -12.47 2.64
CA TYR A 548 -33.37 -12.15 3.22
C TYR A 548 -34.11 -13.36 3.80
N LEU A 549 -34.79 -13.14 4.92
CA LEU A 549 -35.61 -14.15 5.60
C LEU A 549 -37.02 -14.15 5.00
N TYR A 550 -37.57 -15.30 4.62
CA TYR A 550 -38.91 -15.40 4.02
C TYR A 550 -39.86 -16.33 4.80
N GLN A 551 -40.95 -15.76 5.32
CA GLN A 551 -41.92 -16.46 6.19
C GLN A 551 -42.65 -17.63 5.52
N TYR A 552 -42.90 -17.56 4.21
CA TYR A 552 -43.66 -18.59 3.48
C TYR A 552 -42.78 -19.66 2.83
N ASP A 553 -41.45 -19.57 3.00
CA ASP A 553 -40.49 -20.56 2.53
C ASP A 553 -39.35 -20.71 3.56
N PRO A 554 -39.68 -21.21 4.77
CA PRO A 554 -38.98 -20.79 5.97
C PRO A 554 -37.64 -21.49 6.23
N ASP A 555 -37.33 -22.53 5.45
CA ASP A 555 -36.09 -23.32 5.52
C ASP A 555 -35.21 -23.13 4.27
N VAL A 556 -35.56 -22.20 3.38
CA VAL A 556 -34.73 -21.82 2.23
C VAL A 556 -33.84 -20.63 2.57
N ASN A 557 -32.60 -20.70 2.11
CA ASN A 557 -31.61 -19.63 2.18
C ASN A 557 -31.62 -18.80 0.89
N TYR A 558 -31.40 -17.49 1.03
CA TYR A 558 -31.46 -16.52 -0.06
C TYR A 558 -30.16 -15.71 -0.26
N GLY A 559 -29.07 -16.03 0.46
CA GLY A 559 -27.77 -15.33 0.41
C GLY A 559 -26.91 -15.72 -0.80
N ASN A 560 -27.51 -15.73 -1.99
CA ASN A 560 -26.90 -15.96 -3.31
C ASN A 560 -27.72 -15.27 -4.42
N TRP A 561 -28.67 -14.41 -4.05
CA TRP A 561 -29.62 -13.77 -4.96
C TRP A 561 -29.19 -12.32 -5.11
N TRP A 562 -29.06 -11.83 -6.35
CA TRP A 562 -28.68 -10.44 -6.68
C TRP A 562 -29.64 -9.35 -6.14
N TYR A 563 -30.67 -9.75 -5.41
CA TYR A 563 -31.59 -8.88 -4.70
C TYR A 563 -32.03 -9.47 -3.36
N MET A 564 -32.11 -8.61 -2.34
CA MET A 564 -32.68 -8.89 -1.03
C MET A 564 -34.09 -8.30 -0.95
N ALA A 565 -35.09 -9.18 -0.81
CA ALA A 565 -36.48 -8.78 -0.91
C ALA A 565 -37.08 -8.37 0.45
N LEU A 566 -37.85 -7.28 0.42
CA LEU A 566 -38.50 -6.63 1.55
C LEU A 566 -40.02 -6.66 1.33
N ARG A 567 -40.80 -7.03 2.35
CA ARG A 567 -42.27 -7.03 2.25
C ARG A 567 -42.94 -6.49 3.51
N ALA A 568 -43.84 -5.52 3.32
CA ALA A 568 -44.61 -4.91 4.40
C ALA A 568 -45.40 -5.96 5.20
N GLY A 569 -45.42 -5.79 6.53
CA GLY A 569 -45.85 -6.82 7.48
C GLY A 569 -44.72 -7.75 7.90
N GLY A 570 -43.49 -7.53 7.43
CA GLY A 570 -42.29 -8.27 7.83
C GLY A 570 -42.25 -9.73 7.37
N ALA A 571 -42.98 -10.07 6.30
CA ALA A 571 -43.02 -11.43 5.74
C ALA A 571 -41.76 -11.77 4.90
N LYS A 572 -41.13 -10.75 4.31
CA LYS A 572 -39.76 -10.82 3.76
C LYS A 572 -38.90 -9.75 4.44
N ARG A 573 -37.71 -10.12 4.91
CA ARG A 573 -36.82 -9.27 5.74
C ARG A 573 -35.37 -9.36 5.28
N PRO A 574 -34.80 -8.33 4.62
CA PRO A 574 -33.38 -8.25 4.35
C PRO A 574 -32.55 -8.28 5.64
N ILE A 575 -31.37 -8.90 5.58
CA ILE A 575 -30.38 -8.95 6.65
C ILE A 575 -28.99 -8.71 6.05
N LEU A 576 -28.18 -7.86 6.68
CA LEU A 576 -26.93 -7.30 6.12
C LEU A 576 -25.86 -7.20 7.21
N ARG A 577 -24.60 -7.51 6.90
CA ARG A 577 -23.45 -7.21 7.77
C ARG A 577 -22.34 -6.49 7.02
N PHE A 578 -21.65 -5.58 7.71
CA PHE A 578 -20.51 -4.81 7.22
C PHE A 578 -19.30 -5.14 8.12
N ASP A 579 -18.11 -5.30 7.55
CA ASP A 579 -16.88 -5.34 8.37
C ASP A 579 -16.45 -3.91 8.73
N LEU A 580 -16.13 -3.71 10.02
CA LEU A 580 -15.67 -2.43 10.57
C LEU A 580 -14.18 -2.47 10.93
N SER A 581 -13.44 -3.54 10.61
CA SER A 581 -12.04 -3.75 11.01
C SER A 581 -11.08 -2.62 10.61
N SER A 582 -11.40 -1.87 9.55
CA SER A 582 -10.66 -0.69 9.11
C SER A 582 -10.91 0.58 9.93
N ILE A 583 -11.78 0.53 10.95
CA ILE A 583 -12.04 1.63 11.89
C ILE A 583 -11.32 1.31 13.22
N PRO A 584 -10.32 2.11 13.64
CA PRO A 584 -9.59 1.84 14.87
C PRO A 584 -10.46 1.79 16.13
N ALA A 585 -10.18 0.83 17.01
CA ALA A 585 -10.91 0.66 18.27
C ALA A 585 -10.82 1.93 19.13
N GLY A 586 -11.97 2.35 19.70
CA GLY A 586 -12.08 3.60 20.46
C GLY A 586 -12.19 4.87 19.60
N ALA A 587 -12.39 4.76 18.28
CA ALA A 587 -12.75 5.90 17.46
C ALA A 587 -14.14 6.46 17.83
N THR A 588 -14.24 7.79 17.86
CA THR A 588 -15.53 8.50 17.95
C THR A 588 -16.11 8.63 16.55
N ILE A 589 -17.37 8.26 16.36
CA ILE A 589 -18.08 8.35 15.08
C ILE A 589 -18.85 9.67 15.03
N ALA A 590 -18.60 10.51 14.01
CA ALA A 590 -19.39 11.71 13.74
C ALA A 590 -20.65 11.41 12.94
N SER A 591 -20.56 10.48 11.97
CA SER A 591 -21.70 10.00 11.19
C SER A 591 -21.44 8.59 10.66
N ALA A 592 -22.49 7.78 10.54
CA ALA A 592 -22.48 6.56 9.74
C ALA A 592 -23.78 6.46 8.93
N THR A 593 -23.65 6.45 7.61
CA THR A 593 -24.78 6.43 6.67
C THR A 593 -24.82 5.08 5.95
N LEU A 594 -25.91 4.34 6.15
CA LEU A 594 -26.22 3.14 5.39
C LEU A 594 -26.90 3.54 4.08
N HIS A 595 -26.27 3.18 2.96
CA HIS A 595 -26.77 3.35 1.61
C HIS A 595 -27.43 2.04 1.14
N LEU A 596 -28.61 2.13 0.52
CA LEU A 596 -29.38 1.01 -0.01
C LEU A 596 -30.07 1.42 -1.31
N HIS A 597 -30.02 0.61 -2.35
CA HIS A 597 -30.62 0.94 -3.65
C HIS A 597 -31.72 -0.07 -4.02
N THR A 598 -32.92 0.40 -4.36
CA THR A 598 -34.01 -0.48 -4.82
C THR A 598 -33.82 -0.93 -6.26
N THR A 599 -34.20 -2.16 -6.57
CA THR A 599 -34.24 -2.67 -7.95
C THR A 599 -35.42 -2.08 -8.72
N GLY A 600 -35.54 -2.42 -10.01
CA GLY A 600 -36.68 -2.05 -10.85
C GLY A 600 -38.02 -2.73 -10.50
N LEU A 601 -38.09 -3.55 -9.46
CA LEU A 601 -39.26 -4.37 -9.12
C LEU A 601 -39.97 -3.90 -7.84
N GLN A 602 -41.28 -3.67 -7.97
CA GLN A 602 -42.21 -3.31 -6.89
C GLN A 602 -43.56 -4.01 -7.13
N ASP A 603 -44.21 -4.52 -6.08
CA ASP A 603 -45.57 -5.07 -6.15
C ASP A 603 -46.45 -4.63 -4.96
N PRO A 604 -47.54 -3.88 -5.17
CA PRO A 604 -47.93 -3.17 -6.39
C PRO A 604 -47.27 -1.78 -6.46
N ALA A 605 -47.28 -1.17 -7.65
CA ALA A 605 -46.79 0.19 -7.88
C ALA A 605 -47.48 1.24 -6.98
N ASP A 606 -46.82 2.39 -6.83
CA ASP A 606 -47.32 3.61 -6.15
C ASP A 606 -47.66 3.46 -4.65
N ARG A 607 -47.03 2.49 -3.95
CA ARG A 607 -47.18 2.31 -2.50
C ARG A 607 -45.86 2.33 -1.75
N SER A 608 -45.70 3.26 -0.82
CA SER A 608 -44.56 3.30 0.10
C SER A 608 -44.73 2.38 1.31
N THR A 609 -43.61 2.04 1.96
CA THR A 609 -43.56 1.31 3.24
C THR A 609 -42.54 1.90 4.20
N THR A 610 -42.82 1.86 5.50
CA THR A 610 -41.88 2.29 6.54
C THR A 610 -41.01 1.11 6.96
N VAL A 611 -39.71 1.25 6.80
CA VAL A 611 -38.69 0.24 7.12
C VAL A 611 -37.99 0.62 8.41
N SER A 612 -37.99 -0.30 9.36
CA SER A 612 -37.26 -0.19 10.62
C SER A 612 -35.99 -1.04 10.56
N VAL A 613 -34.87 -0.45 10.96
CA VAL A 613 -33.54 -1.08 11.04
C VAL A 613 -33.30 -1.54 12.48
N TYR A 614 -32.96 -2.81 12.68
CA TYR A 614 -32.70 -3.40 14.00
C TYR A 614 -31.29 -4.00 14.09
N LYS A 615 -30.61 -3.83 15.23
CA LYS A 615 -29.36 -4.56 15.54
C LYS A 615 -29.66 -6.05 15.69
N VAL A 616 -28.92 -6.89 14.98
CA VAL A 616 -28.95 -8.35 15.16
C VAL A 616 -28.06 -8.73 16.36
N LEU A 617 -28.51 -9.67 17.18
CA LEU A 617 -27.86 -10.11 18.43
C LEU A 617 -27.31 -11.54 18.36
N ARG A 618 -27.34 -12.18 17.18
CA ARG A 618 -26.77 -13.50 16.92
C ARG A 618 -26.05 -13.53 15.58
N LEU A 619 -24.85 -14.09 15.56
CA LEU A 619 -24.10 -14.32 14.32
C LEU A 619 -24.94 -15.14 13.32
N CYS A 620 -25.08 -14.61 12.12
CA CYS A 620 -25.66 -15.31 10.98
C CYS A 620 -24.56 -15.89 10.10
N ASN A 621 -24.91 -16.84 9.24
CA ASN A 621 -24.06 -17.26 8.12
C ASN A 621 -24.83 -17.03 6.81
N GLU A 622 -24.31 -16.17 5.92
CA GLU A 622 -24.89 -15.80 4.63
C GLU A 622 -25.54 -16.98 3.87
N LEU A 623 -24.82 -18.11 3.79
CA LEU A 623 -25.17 -19.29 2.99
C LEU A 623 -26.06 -20.31 3.73
N GLN A 624 -26.44 -20.03 4.99
CA GLN A 624 -27.19 -20.96 5.85
C GLN A 624 -28.35 -20.30 6.60
N VAL A 625 -28.43 -18.97 6.63
CA VAL A 625 -29.50 -18.25 7.32
C VAL A 625 -30.85 -18.46 6.60
N THR A 626 -31.90 -18.74 7.37
CA THR A 626 -33.27 -18.95 6.90
C THR A 626 -34.25 -18.24 7.83
N TRP A 627 -35.56 -18.26 7.51
CA TRP A 627 -36.56 -17.77 8.45
C TRP A 627 -36.57 -18.58 9.77
N ASN A 628 -36.29 -19.88 9.74
CA ASN A 628 -36.25 -20.71 10.95
C ASN A 628 -34.90 -20.67 11.68
N ARG A 629 -33.77 -20.35 11.01
CA ARG A 629 -32.42 -20.57 11.55
C ARG A 629 -31.43 -19.44 11.25
N ALA A 630 -30.52 -19.18 12.18
CA ALA A 630 -29.39 -18.26 12.00
C ALA A 630 -28.19 -18.95 11.29
N SER A 631 -28.03 -20.27 11.50
CA SER A 631 -27.01 -21.09 10.87
C SER A 631 -27.50 -22.54 10.66
N ALA A 632 -26.69 -23.38 10.01
CA ALA A 632 -26.97 -24.81 9.88
C ALA A 632 -26.91 -25.58 11.22
N ALA A 633 -26.40 -24.97 12.30
CA ALA A 633 -26.49 -25.47 13.68
C ALA A 633 -27.59 -24.75 14.47
N ASP A 634 -27.71 -23.43 14.35
CA ASP A 634 -28.40 -22.57 15.32
C ASP A 634 -29.79 -22.12 14.84
N PRO A 635 -30.89 -22.56 15.49
CA PRO A 635 -32.22 -21.99 15.22
C PRO A 635 -32.34 -20.55 15.74
N TRP A 636 -33.30 -19.78 15.22
CA TRP A 636 -33.73 -18.53 15.87
C TRP A 636 -34.49 -18.82 17.17
N GLN A 637 -34.48 -17.89 18.13
CA GLN A 637 -35.31 -17.99 19.33
C GLN A 637 -36.79 -17.82 18.97
N LEU A 638 -37.11 -16.89 18.06
CA LEU A 638 -38.38 -16.83 17.34
C LEU A 638 -38.11 -16.61 15.85
N ALA A 639 -38.69 -17.47 15.01
CA ALA A 639 -38.47 -17.49 13.57
C ALA A 639 -38.72 -16.11 12.91
N GLY A 640 -37.89 -15.77 11.93
CA GLY A 640 -37.81 -14.48 11.26
C GLY A 640 -36.90 -13.47 11.97
N CYS A 641 -36.01 -13.91 12.86
CA CYS A 641 -35.24 -13.07 13.77
C CYS A 641 -36.17 -12.15 14.59
N ASN A 642 -36.98 -12.76 15.47
CA ASN A 642 -38.01 -12.07 16.25
C ASN A 642 -37.84 -12.16 17.76
N GLY A 643 -36.95 -13.00 18.28
CA GLY A 643 -36.72 -13.13 19.71
C GLY A 643 -35.86 -12.00 20.30
N PRO A 644 -36.02 -11.68 21.60
CA PRO A 644 -35.16 -10.71 22.29
C PRO A 644 -33.69 -11.14 22.42
N ALA A 645 -33.35 -12.39 22.09
CA ALA A 645 -31.97 -12.88 21.93
C ALA A 645 -31.56 -13.05 20.45
N ASP A 646 -32.42 -12.67 19.50
CA ASP A 646 -32.15 -12.70 18.05
C ASP A 646 -31.81 -11.29 17.53
N ARG A 647 -32.52 -10.27 18.02
CA ARG A 647 -32.31 -8.84 17.72
C ARG A 647 -32.74 -7.95 18.88
N GLU A 648 -32.33 -6.68 18.84
CA GLU A 648 -32.88 -5.65 19.72
C GLU A 648 -34.38 -5.39 19.42
N LEU A 649 -35.13 -5.00 20.45
CA LEU A 649 -36.59 -4.79 20.36
C LEU A 649 -36.97 -3.42 19.79
N GLU A 650 -36.14 -2.41 20.03
CA GLU A 650 -36.28 -1.06 19.47
C GLU A 650 -35.53 -0.95 18.14
N ALA A 651 -36.01 -0.08 17.25
CA ALA A 651 -35.35 0.19 15.97
C ALA A 651 -34.22 1.21 16.14
N ALA A 652 -33.03 0.91 15.63
CA ALA A 652 -31.89 1.83 15.61
C ALA A 652 -32.10 3.00 14.63
N ALA A 653 -32.85 2.77 13.55
CA ALA A 653 -33.23 3.79 12.57
C ALA A 653 -34.55 3.43 11.87
N THR A 654 -35.20 4.41 11.25
CA THR A 654 -36.40 4.20 10.41
C THR A 654 -36.36 5.08 9.16
N PHE A 655 -36.72 4.53 8.01
CA PHE A 655 -36.85 5.27 6.75
C PHE A 655 -38.08 4.82 5.95
N VAL A 656 -38.40 5.54 4.88
CA VAL A 656 -39.53 5.22 3.98
C VAL A 656 -38.97 4.85 2.61
N VAL A 657 -39.38 3.67 2.11
CA VAL A 657 -39.14 3.26 0.72
C VAL A 657 -40.36 3.71 -0.09
N ASP A 658 -40.16 4.53 -1.13
CA ASP A 658 -41.23 5.16 -1.94
C ASP A 658 -41.27 4.67 -3.40
N ARG A 659 -40.12 4.30 -4.00
CA ARG A 659 -40.03 3.92 -5.43
C ARG A 659 -38.92 2.88 -5.73
N PRO A 660 -39.05 2.10 -6.81
CA PRO A 660 -37.97 1.28 -7.39
C PRO A 660 -36.84 2.16 -7.97
N ASN A 661 -35.72 1.53 -8.36
CA ASN A 661 -34.54 2.17 -8.99
C ASN A 661 -33.97 3.38 -8.23
N LYS A 662 -34.00 3.39 -6.90
CA LYS A 662 -33.65 4.57 -6.09
C LYS A 662 -32.68 4.27 -4.97
N ALA A 663 -31.73 5.19 -4.77
CA ALA A 663 -30.87 5.25 -3.61
C ALA A 663 -31.60 5.79 -2.36
N TYR A 664 -31.36 5.16 -1.21
CA TYR A 664 -31.81 5.57 0.11
C TYR A 664 -30.60 5.66 1.04
N HIS A 665 -30.62 6.68 1.91
CA HIS A 665 -29.51 6.98 2.83
C HIS A 665 -30.08 7.08 4.24
N VAL A 666 -29.56 6.25 5.15
CA VAL A 666 -30.14 6.00 6.48
C VAL A 666 -29.06 6.22 7.54
N ASP A 667 -29.29 7.17 8.45
CA ASP A 667 -28.40 7.39 9.59
C ASP A 667 -28.45 6.19 10.55
N VAL A 668 -27.29 5.58 10.78
CA VAL A 668 -27.06 4.47 11.73
C VAL A 668 -25.88 4.79 12.67
N THR A 669 -25.55 6.07 12.86
CA THR A 669 -24.37 6.55 13.61
C THR A 669 -24.25 5.94 15.00
N GLY A 670 -25.34 5.92 15.78
CA GLY A 670 -25.34 5.35 17.14
C GLY A 670 -25.10 3.84 17.17
N LEU A 671 -25.60 3.11 16.16
CA LEU A 671 -25.41 1.66 16.02
C LEU A 671 -23.93 1.34 15.74
N VAL A 672 -23.33 2.04 14.77
CA VAL A 672 -21.93 1.86 14.37
C VAL A 672 -20.97 2.31 15.46
N GLN A 673 -21.27 3.38 16.20
CA GLN A 673 -20.51 3.76 17.39
C GLN A 673 -20.54 2.65 18.47
N GLY A 674 -21.69 1.99 18.64
CA GLY A 674 -21.82 0.82 19.52
C GLY A 674 -20.90 -0.32 19.10
N TRP A 675 -20.91 -0.68 17.81
CA TRP A 675 -20.04 -1.74 17.27
C TRP A 675 -18.55 -1.39 17.28
N VAL A 676 -18.15 -0.13 17.07
CA VAL A 676 -16.74 0.29 17.18
C VAL A 676 -16.24 0.27 18.63
N ASN A 677 -17.15 0.43 19.60
CA ASN A 677 -16.85 0.25 21.03
C ASN A 677 -16.84 -1.22 21.46
N ALA A 678 -17.62 -2.09 20.80
CA ALA A 678 -17.69 -3.53 21.06
C ALA A 678 -17.75 -4.36 19.75
N PRO A 679 -16.62 -4.54 19.04
CA PRO A 679 -16.62 -5.18 17.71
C PRO A 679 -17.16 -6.62 17.69
N THR A 680 -17.10 -7.31 18.83
CA THR A 680 -17.67 -8.65 19.03
C THR A 680 -19.20 -8.72 18.94
N GLU A 681 -19.89 -7.58 19.02
CA GLU A 681 -21.36 -7.46 18.88
C GLU A 681 -21.83 -7.14 17.45
N ASN A 682 -20.91 -7.05 16.48
CA ASN A 682 -21.26 -6.79 15.09
C ASN A 682 -21.77 -8.05 14.39
N TYR A 683 -23.08 -8.29 14.50
CA TYR A 683 -23.82 -9.31 13.76
C TYR A 683 -24.71 -8.74 12.65
N GLY A 684 -24.60 -7.46 12.33
CA GLY A 684 -25.34 -6.81 11.25
C GLY A 684 -26.72 -6.22 11.62
N VAL A 685 -27.44 -5.78 10.59
CA VAL A 685 -28.79 -5.20 10.67
C VAL A 685 -29.85 -6.11 10.06
N LEU A 686 -31.06 -6.07 10.63
CA LEU A 686 -32.28 -6.62 10.04
C LEU A 686 -33.21 -5.48 9.60
N LEU A 687 -33.67 -5.52 8.36
CA LEU A 687 -34.66 -4.58 7.81
C LEU A 687 -36.07 -5.18 7.89
N VAL A 688 -37.01 -4.49 8.55
CA VAL A 688 -38.40 -4.96 8.69
C VAL A 688 -39.37 -3.88 8.21
N ALA A 689 -40.13 -4.18 7.16
CA ALA A 689 -41.12 -3.28 6.57
C ALA A 689 -42.51 -3.36 7.25
N SER A 690 -43.15 -2.21 7.40
CA SER A 690 -44.43 -2.01 8.07
C SER A 690 -45.35 -1.06 7.28
N GLY A 691 -46.65 -1.10 7.56
CA GLY A 691 -47.65 -0.30 6.84
C GLY A 691 -48.40 -1.08 5.74
N PRO A 692 -48.86 -0.41 4.67
CA PRO A 692 -49.67 -1.03 3.61
C PRO A 692 -48.94 -2.17 2.89
N THR A 693 -49.69 -3.18 2.42
CA THR A 693 -49.10 -4.30 1.69
C THR A 693 -48.47 -3.84 0.37
N VAL A 694 -47.14 -3.84 0.34
CA VAL A 694 -46.26 -3.69 -0.81
C VAL A 694 -44.99 -4.52 -0.60
N SER A 695 -44.35 -4.92 -1.69
CA SER A 695 -43.03 -5.54 -1.71
C SER A 695 -42.07 -4.68 -2.53
N TYR A 696 -40.84 -4.57 -2.06
CA TYR A 696 -39.70 -3.98 -2.75
C TYR A 696 -38.53 -4.95 -2.73
N GLU A 697 -37.55 -4.71 -3.60
CA GLU A 697 -36.30 -5.46 -3.63
C GLU A 697 -35.16 -4.44 -3.59
N PHE A 698 -34.10 -4.72 -2.85
CA PHE A 698 -32.85 -3.96 -2.89
C PHE A 698 -31.76 -4.82 -3.55
N TYR A 699 -30.77 -4.19 -4.18
CA TYR A 699 -29.58 -4.88 -4.67
C TYR A 699 -28.72 -5.43 -3.53
N THR A 700 -27.96 -6.49 -3.81
CA THR A 700 -27.04 -7.21 -2.88
C THR A 700 -25.59 -7.11 -3.35
N GLY A 701 -24.66 -7.72 -2.62
CA GLY A 701 -23.26 -7.85 -3.03
C GLY A 701 -23.01 -8.61 -4.34
N GLU A 702 -24.00 -9.33 -4.87
CA GLU A 702 -23.93 -9.99 -6.18
C GLU A 702 -24.39 -9.08 -7.33
N TRP A 703 -24.94 -7.90 -7.04
CA TRP A 703 -25.32 -6.95 -8.09
C TRP A 703 -24.07 -6.43 -8.82
N TYR A 704 -24.11 -6.41 -10.15
CA TYR A 704 -22.93 -6.11 -10.97
C TYR A 704 -22.49 -4.64 -10.91
N ASN A 705 -23.40 -3.72 -10.57
CA ASN A 705 -23.12 -2.29 -10.51
C ASN A 705 -22.72 -1.89 -9.08
N VAL A 706 -21.41 -1.88 -8.80
CA VAL A 706 -20.86 -1.62 -7.45
C VAL A 706 -21.41 -0.35 -6.77
N PRO A 707 -21.61 0.80 -7.46
CA PRO A 707 -22.21 2.01 -6.87
C PRO A 707 -23.68 1.89 -6.43
N GLU A 708 -24.36 0.80 -6.77
CA GLU A 708 -25.74 0.51 -6.35
C GLU A 708 -25.83 -0.64 -5.33
N ARG A 709 -24.69 -1.19 -4.91
CA ARG A 709 -24.67 -2.15 -3.79
C ARG A 709 -25.02 -1.46 -2.47
N PRO A 710 -25.40 -2.22 -1.44
CA PRO A 710 -25.36 -1.71 -0.07
C PRO A 710 -23.99 -1.09 0.23
N SER A 711 -23.95 -0.07 1.09
CA SER A 711 -22.68 0.42 1.62
C SER A 711 -22.89 1.21 2.90
N LEU A 712 -21.83 1.37 3.67
CA LEU A 712 -21.83 2.05 4.96
C LEU A 712 -20.70 3.08 4.95
N THR A 713 -21.04 4.36 4.75
CA THR A 713 -20.06 5.45 4.81
C THR A 713 -19.97 5.97 6.23
N VAL A 714 -18.80 5.81 6.85
CA VAL A 714 -18.54 6.16 8.26
C VAL A 714 -17.49 7.26 8.35
N THR A 715 -17.83 8.37 9.01
CA THR A 715 -16.90 9.44 9.36
C THR A 715 -16.56 9.36 10.83
N TYR A 716 -15.28 9.22 11.17
CA TYR A 716 -14.79 8.97 12.52
C TYR A 716 -13.51 9.74 12.84
N ALA A 717 -13.15 9.87 14.11
CA ALA A 717 -11.85 10.37 14.52
C ALA A 717 -11.32 9.58 15.74
N VAL A 718 -10.03 9.27 15.72
CA VAL A 718 -9.35 8.50 16.77
C VAL A 718 -8.76 9.48 17.78
N ALA A 719 -9.19 9.40 19.05
CA ALA A 719 -8.63 10.25 20.11
C ALA A 719 -7.09 10.13 20.16
N PRO A 720 -6.32 11.23 20.27
CA PRO A 720 -4.89 11.15 20.50
C PRO A 720 -4.64 10.32 21.75
N VAL A 721 -3.80 9.28 21.65
CA VAL A 721 -3.58 8.31 22.74
C VAL A 721 -2.98 9.04 23.94
N GLY A 722 -3.83 9.38 24.91
CA GLY A 722 -3.43 10.03 26.14
C GLY A 722 -2.57 9.08 26.95
N THR A 723 -1.27 9.36 27.06
CA THR A 723 -0.35 8.57 27.85
C THR A 723 -0.74 8.62 29.32
N ALA A 724 -1.27 7.50 29.83
CA ALA A 724 -1.66 7.34 31.21
C ALA A 724 -0.43 7.49 32.13
N THR A 725 -0.22 8.71 32.62
CA THR A 725 0.97 9.08 33.37
C THR A 725 0.84 8.61 34.82
N PRO A 726 1.70 7.71 35.33
CA PRO A 726 1.70 7.34 36.74
C PRO A 726 2.09 8.55 37.60
N THR A 727 1.38 8.76 38.71
CA THR A 727 1.45 9.99 39.52
C THR A 727 2.86 10.30 40.05
N PRO A 728 3.52 11.38 39.60
CA PRO A 728 4.81 11.81 40.15
C PRO A 728 4.63 12.78 41.33
N THR A 729 5.44 12.63 42.37
CA THR A 729 5.57 13.64 43.43
C THR A 729 6.35 14.85 42.90
N ALA A 730 5.95 16.07 43.29
CA ALA A 730 6.47 17.30 42.71
C ALA A 730 7.93 17.62 43.11
N THR A 731 8.70 18.11 42.14
CA THR A 731 9.78 19.12 42.28
C THR A 731 9.94 19.82 40.93
N ALA A 732 10.27 21.11 40.92
CA ALA A 732 10.18 21.94 39.71
C ALA A 732 11.50 22.62 39.33
N THR A 733 11.83 22.60 38.04
CA THR A 733 12.63 23.61 37.31
C THR A 733 12.38 23.46 35.80
N GLY A 734 12.11 24.55 35.07
CA GLY A 734 12.17 24.58 33.60
C GLY A 734 13.62 24.74 33.09
N PRO A 735 13.87 24.63 31.77
CA PRO A 735 13.73 25.85 30.95
C PRO A 735 13.37 25.68 29.44
N VAL A 736 12.84 26.77 28.86
CA VAL A 736 12.94 27.23 27.45
C VAL A 736 12.38 26.34 26.31
N ALA A 737 11.64 26.97 25.39
CA ALA A 737 11.05 26.34 24.21
C ALA A 737 11.97 26.37 22.97
N GLY A 738 11.88 25.32 22.13
CA GLY A 738 12.49 25.26 20.80
C GLY A 738 11.48 25.53 19.68
N THR A 739 11.95 26.10 18.57
CA THR A 739 11.15 26.44 17.38
C THR A 739 10.71 25.18 16.61
N PRO A 740 9.46 25.07 16.11
CA PRO A 740 9.02 23.92 15.34
C PRO A 740 9.66 23.84 13.94
N THR A 741 10.09 22.64 13.57
CA THR A 741 10.56 22.27 12.22
C THR A 741 9.38 21.77 11.37
N PRO A 742 9.27 22.11 10.07
CA PRO A 742 8.16 21.66 9.24
C PRO A 742 8.20 20.15 8.93
N THR A 743 7.08 19.46 9.12
CA THR A 743 6.88 18.06 8.75
C THR A 743 6.68 17.92 7.24
N ALA A 744 7.39 16.99 6.60
CA ALA A 744 7.22 16.70 5.17
C ALA A 744 6.07 15.72 4.91
N THR A 745 5.31 15.93 3.83
CA THR A 745 4.29 15.00 3.34
C THR A 745 4.95 13.70 2.85
N PRO A 746 4.45 12.50 3.22
CA PRO A 746 4.98 11.24 2.69
C PRO A 746 4.72 11.13 1.18
N VAL A 747 5.68 10.53 0.46
CA VAL A 747 5.62 10.36 -1.00
C VAL A 747 5.21 8.94 -1.33
N THR A 748 4.09 8.79 -2.04
CA THR A 748 3.57 7.49 -2.49
C THR A 748 4.33 6.98 -3.72
N GLN A 749 4.78 5.73 -3.65
CA GLN A 749 5.44 4.95 -4.69
C GLN A 749 4.47 3.92 -5.28
N VAL A 750 4.84 3.30 -6.41
CA VAL A 750 4.05 2.24 -7.07
C VAL A 750 4.98 1.13 -7.57
N ALA A 751 4.68 -0.11 -7.21
CA ALA A 751 5.26 -1.32 -7.78
C ALA A 751 4.20 -2.07 -8.61
N VAL A 752 4.63 -2.75 -9.66
CA VAL A 752 3.80 -3.67 -10.44
C VAL A 752 4.55 -4.98 -10.57
N VAL A 753 4.05 -6.02 -9.90
CA VAL A 753 4.64 -7.37 -9.91
C VAL A 753 3.77 -8.33 -10.72
N ARG A 754 4.32 -9.47 -11.13
CA ARG A 754 3.59 -10.53 -11.85
C ARG A 754 3.54 -11.80 -11.02
N SER A 755 2.67 -12.74 -11.40
CA SER A 755 2.68 -14.05 -10.77
C SER A 755 4.04 -14.73 -10.97
N VAL A 756 4.59 -15.23 -9.86
CA VAL A 756 5.78 -16.07 -9.82
C VAL A 756 5.43 -17.55 -9.79
N ALA A 757 4.18 -17.88 -9.43
CA ALA A 757 3.59 -19.19 -9.63
C ALA A 757 2.08 -19.06 -9.93
N ASP A 758 1.56 -19.81 -10.89
CA ASP A 758 0.12 -19.96 -11.11
C ASP A 758 -0.29 -21.32 -11.72
N THR A 759 -1.52 -21.77 -11.39
CA THR A 759 -2.08 -23.07 -11.80
C THR A 759 -3.60 -23.08 -11.57
N TYR A 760 -4.28 -24.22 -11.78
CA TYR A 760 -5.63 -24.42 -11.26
C TYR A 760 -5.89 -25.86 -10.78
N LEU A 761 -6.71 -25.98 -9.74
CA LEU A 761 -7.16 -27.25 -9.18
C LEU A 761 -8.47 -27.69 -9.86
N TYR A 762 -8.62 -28.98 -10.18
CA TYR A 762 -9.82 -29.52 -10.83
C TYR A 762 -10.37 -30.78 -10.14
N GLU A 763 -11.60 -30.71 -9.63
CA GLU A 763 -12.24 -31.76 -8.83
C GLU A 763 -12.43 -33.09 -9.56
N TYR A 764 -12.78 -33.04 -10.84
CA TYR A 764 -13.06 -34.24 -11.66
C TYR A 764 -11.81 -34.83 -12.32
N ASP A 765 -10.64 -34.21 -12.11
CA ASP A 765 -9.34 -34.74 -12.52
C ASP A 765 -8.32 -34.54 -11.38
N PRO A 766 -8.58 -35.14 -10.21
CA PRO A 766 -8.09 -34.60 -8.93
C PRO A 766 -6.60 -34.83 -8.66
N ASP A 767 -5.97 -35.63 -9.50
CA ASP A 767 -4.59 -36.10 -9.38
C ASP A 767 -3.68 -35.54 -10.50
N VAL A 768 -4.20 -34.65 -11.35
CA VAL A 768 -3.45 -33.96 -12.42
C VAL A 768 -3.05 -32.55 -12.00
N ASN A 769 -1.82 -32.15 -12.38
CA ASN A 769 -1.32 -30.79 -12.26
C ASN A 769 -1.52 -30.00 -13.56
N TYR A 770 -1.91 -28.74 -13.43
CA TYR A 770 -2.22 -27.85 -14.56
C TYR A 770 -1.26 -26.65 -14.70
N GLY A 771 -0.16 -26.60 -13.94
CA GLY A 771 0.81 -25.49 -13.96
C GLY A 771 1.44 -25.21 -15.34
N PRO A 772 1.80 -26.22 -16.16
CA PRO A 772 2.36 -25.99 -17.51
C PRO A 772 1.39 -25.43 -18.57
N TRP A 773 0.13 -25.13 -18.22
CA TRP A 773 -0.88 -24.73 -19.20
C TRP A 773 -0.86 -23.21 -19.41
N TRP A 774 -1.05 -22.76 -20.65
CA TRP A 774 -1.09 -21.32 -21.00
C TRP A 774 -2.38 -20.60 -20.55
N TYR A 775 -3.28 -21.31 -19.86
CA TYR A 775 -4.47 -20.76 -19.23
C TYR A 775 -4.87 -21.52 -17.96
N MET A 776 -5.39 -20.78 -16.98
CA MET A 776 -5.98 -21.30 -15.75
C MET A 776 -7.50 -21.20 -15.85
N THR A 777 -8.24 -22.21 -15.38
CA THR A 777 -9.71 -22.21 -15.54
C THR A 777 -10.42 -22.09 -14.18
N ILE A 778 -11.50 -21.30 -14.16
CA ILE A 778 -12.43 -21.17 -13.04
C ILE A 778 -13.84 -21.63 -13.46
N ARG A 779 -14.66 -22.13 -12.52
CA ARG A 779 -16.06 -22.53 -12.76
C ARG A 779 -16.97 -22.18 -11.58
N ALA A 780 -18.21 -21.76 -11.86
CA ALA A 780 -19.22 -21.35 -10.87
C ALA A 780 -19.65 -22.42 -9.85
N SER A 781 -19.28 -23.68 -10.07
CA SER A 781 -19.46 -24.79 -9.13
C SER A 781 -18.36 -24.88 -8.08
N GLY A 782 -17.36 -23.99 -8.10
CA GLY A 782 -16.13 -24.13 -7.32
C GLY A 782 -15.31 -25.38 -7.65
N SER A 783 -15.65 -26.15 -8.70
CA SER A 783 -14.97 -27.41 -9.04
C SER A 783 -13.71 -27.20 -9.90
N LYS A 784 -13.52 -26.00 -10.44
CA LYS A 784 -12.25 -25.51 -11.01
C LYS A 784 -11.83 -24.23 -10.30
N ARG A 785 -10.62 -24.20 -9.72
CA ARG A 785 -10.14 -23.14 -8.83
C ARG A 785 -8.71 -22.70 -9.19
N PRO A 786 -8.51 -21.50 -9.75
CA PRO A 786 -7.16 -20.95 -9.97
C PRO A 786 -6.39 -20.72 -8.66
N LEU A 787 -5.07 -20.88 -8.73
CA LEU A 787 -4.10 -20.51 -7.71
C LEU A 787 -3.08 -19.53 -8.30
N LEU A 788 -2.74 -18.48 -7.56
CA LEU A 788 -1.84 -17.39 -7.97
C LEU A 788 -0.90 -17.05 -6.80
N ARG A 789 0.41 -16.87 -7.03
CA ARG A 789 1.34 -16.30 -6.04
C ARG A 789 2.23 -15.23 -6.65
N PHE A 790 2.47 -14.15 -5.91
CA PHE A 790 3.25 -12.99 -6.32
C PHE A 790 4.50 -12.84 -5.43
N ASP A 791 5.58 -12.29 -5.95
CA ASP A 791 6.73 -11.85 -5.14
C ASP A 791 6.61 -10.34 -4.88
N LEU A 792 6.66 -9.94 -3.61
CA LEU A 792 6.59 -8.56 -3.15
C LEU A 792 7.87 -8.08 -2.46
N SER A 793 8.96 -8.86 -2.52
CA SER A 793 10.28 -8.51 -1.93
C SER A 793 10.90 -7.21 -2.47
N SER A 794 10.36 -6.65 -3.56
CA SER A 794 10.70 -5.33 -4.10
C SER A 794 10.06 -4.15 -3.35
N ILE A 795 9.18 -4.42 -2.38
CA ILE A 795 8.53 -3.44 -1.51
C ILE A 795 9.11 -3.57 -0.10
N PRO A 796 9.59 -2.47 0.53
CA PRO A 796 10.07 -2.50 1.91
C PRO A 796 8.99 -2.97 2.89
N SER A 797 9.34 -3.78 3.89
CA SER A 797 8.37 -4.36 4.83
C SER A 797 7.77 -3.36 5.83
N ASP A 798 8.38 -2.19 5.98
CA ASP A 798 7.85 -1.03 6.71
C ASP A 798 6.92 -0.15 5.85
N ALA A 799 6.71 -0.49 4.58
CA ALA A 799 5.84 0.27 3.69
C ALA A 799 4.36 0.10 4.04
N VAL A 800 3.68 1.24 4.19
CA VAL A 800 2.23 1.31 4.30
C VAL A 800 1.64 1.23 2.90
N VAL A 801 0.95 0.13 2.60
CA VAL A 801 0.24 -0.10 1.35
C VAL A 801 -1.02 0.75 1.32
N VAL A 802 -1.14 1.60 0.30
CA VAL A 802 -2.27 2.51 0.07
C VAL A 802 -3.36 1.85 -0.78
N SER A 803 -2.96 0.98 -1.71
CA SER A 803 -3.88 0.15 -2.51
C SER A 803 -3.11 -0.97 -3.20
N ALA A 804 -3.66 -2.18 -3.28
CA ALA A 804 -3.10 -3.26 -4.10
C ALA A 804 -4.16 -3.90 -4.99
N THR A 805 -4.00 -3.77 -6.31
CA THR A 805 -4.97 -4.25 -7.30
C THR A 805 -4.40 -5.43 -8.08
N LEU A 806 -5.01 -6.60 -7.92
CA LEU A 806 -4.77 -7.76 -8.78
C LEU A 806 -5.55 -7.60 -10.08
N ARG A 807 -4.86 -7.63 -11.22
CA ARG A 807 -5.43 -7.66 -12.56
C ARG A 807 -5.30 -9.06 -13.18
N LEU A 808 -6.42 -9.58 -13.67
CA LEU A 808 -6.53 -10.82 -14.43
C LEU A 808 -7.15 -10.57 -15.81
N HIS A 809 -6.80 -11.40 -16.79
CA HIS A 809 -7.26 -11.27 -18.16
C HIS A 809 -7.93 -12.56 -18.63
N THR A 810 -9.20 -12.50 -19.05
CA THR A 810 -9.90 -13.67 -19.62
C THR A 810 -9.42 -13.95 -21.04
N THR A 811 -9.35 -15.22 -21.41
CA THR A 811 -9.06 -15.67 -22.78
C THR A 811 -10.34 -15.71 -23.61
N GLU A 812 -10.27 -16.20 -24.85
CA GLU A 812 -11.45 -16.53 -25.66
C GLU A 812 -12.23 -17.78 -25.20
N LEU A 813 -11.68 -18.57 -24.25
CA LEU A 813 -12.26 -19.84 -23.82
C LEU A 813 -13.29 -19.65 -22.69
N GLN A 814 -14.56 -19.95 -23.01
CA GLN A 814 -15.69 -19.89 -22.10
C GLN A 814 -16.71 -21.03 -22.36
N ASP A 815 -17.39 -21.50 -21.31
CA ASP A 815 -18.51 -22.46 -21.37
C ASP A 815 -19.59 -22.12 -20.31
N PRO A 816 -20.84 -21.77 -20.66
CA PRO A 816 -21.35 -21.23 -21.93
C PRO A 816 -21.24 -19.68 -21.99
N PRO A 817 -21.41 -19.03 -23.16
CA PRO A 817 -21.14 -17.59 -23.34
C PRO A 817 -21.97 -16.62 -22.49
N ASP A 818 -21.41 -15.43 -22.27
CA ASP A 818 -22.00 -14.19 -21.75
C ASP A 818 -22.83 -14.35 -20.46
N ARG A 819 -22.17 -14.74 -19.36
CA ARG A 819 -22.79 -14.92 -18.04
C ARG A 819 -21.85 -14.47 -16.93
N ALA A 820 -22.34 -13.58 -16.06
CA ALA A 820 -21.64 -13.20 -14.85
C ALA A 820 -21.29 -14.42 -13.97
N LEU A 821 -19.98 -14.62 -13.78
CA LEU A 821 -19.37 -15.46 -12.76
C LEU A 821 -18.98 -14.56 -11.59
N THR A 822 -19.47 -14.84 -10.38
CA THR A 822 -18.91 -14.22 -9.17
C THR A 822 -17.62 -14.95 -8.82
N VAL A 823 -16.58 -14.21 -8.47
CA VAL A 823 -15.23 -14.71 -8.20
C VAL A 823 -14.77 -14.18 -6.84
N ASP A 824 -14.67 -15.10 -5.89
CA ASP A 824 -14.18 -14.83 -4.54
C ASP A 824 -12.70 -15.25 -4.44
N LEU A 825 -11.87 -14.35 -3.90
CA LEU A 825 -10.44 -14.51 -3.76
C LEU A 825 -10.12 -14.75 -2.29
N TYR A 826 -9.49 -15.89 -1.97
CA TYR A 826 -9.13 -16.26 -0.61
C TYR A 826 -7.62 -16.34 -0.47
N GLN A 827 -7.07 -15.78 0.60
CA GLN A 827 -5.65 -15.91 0.89
C GLN A 827 -5.30 -17.34 1.28
N VAL A 828 -4.29 -17.90 0.63
CA VAL A 828 -3.81 -19.27 0.86
C VAL A 828 -2.94 -19.29 2.10
N ARG A 829 -3.14 -20.28 2.97
CA ARG A 829 -2.46 -20.44 4.26
C ARG A 829 -1.59 -21.71 4.34
N ARG A 830 -1.71 -22.64 3.38
CA ARG A 830 -0.77 -23.75 3.18
C ARG A 830 0.20 -23.49 2.00
N PRO A 831 1.52 -23.67 2.16
CA PRO A 831 2.47 -23.64 1.05
C PRO A 831 2.12 -24.65 -0.05
N TRP A 832 2.25 -24.24 -1.32
CA TRP A 832 2.07 -25.10 -2.49
C TRP A 832 3.16 -24.88 -3.54
N ALA A 833 3.36 -25.91 -4.36
CA ALA A 833 4.33 -25.94 -5.45
C ALA A 833 3.61 -26.07 -6.79
N GLU A 834 3.91 -25.16 -7.70
CA GLU A 834 3.16 -24.93 -8.95
C GLU A 834 3.05 -26.15 -9.87
N MET A 835 4.15 -26.90 -10.00
CA MET A 835 4.27 -28.09 -10.86
C MET A 835 3.83 -29.39 -10.16
N GLU A 836 3.38 -29.29 -8.90
CA GLU A 836 3.01 -30.43 -8.05
C GLU A 836 1.58 -30.34 -7.50
N ALA A 837 1.00 -29.13 -7.46
CA ALA A 837 -0.33 -28.91 -6.91
C ALA A 837 -1.42 -29.59 -7.76
N THR A 838 -2.29 -30.35 -7.10
CA THR A 838 -3.46 -31.03 -7.68
C THR A 838 -4.68 -30.76 -6.79
N TRP A 839 -5.87 -31.26 -7.15
CA TRP A 839 -7.02 -31.13 -6.25
C TRP A 839 -6.78 -31.83 -4.90
N ARG A 840 -6.00 -32.92 -4.85
CA ARG A 840 -5.65 -33.58 -3.57
C ARG A 840 -4.46 -32.95 -2.86
N ASN A 841 -3.46 -32.49 -3.61
CA ASN A 841 -2.13 -32.20 -3.07
C ASN A 841 -1.71 -30.74 -3.27
N ALA A 842 -1.06 -30.16 -2.26
CA ALA A 842 -0.41 -28.85 -2.36
C ALA A 842 1.04 -28.95 -2.88
N THR A 843 1.71 -30.04 -2.52
CA THR A 843 3.02 -30.48 -3.02
C THR A 843 3.01 -31.99 -3.17
N ALA A 844 4.00 -32.58 -3.85
CA ALA A 844 4.11 -34.02 -4.08
C ALA A 844 4.17 -34.86 -2.78
N SER A 845 4.52 -34.23 -1.65
CA SER A 845 4.58 -34.83 -0.31
C SER A 845 3.45 -34.38 0.64
N THR A 846 2.68 -33.34 0.30
CA THR A 846 1.76 -32.66 1.23
C THR A 846 0.34 -32.57 0.66
N PRO A 847 -0.65 -33.30 1.21
CA PRO A 847 -2.05 -33.13 0.84
C PRO A 847 -2.62 -31.79 1.34
N TRP A 848 -3.67 -31.30 0.68
CA TRP A 848 -4.57 -30.31 1.28
C TRP A 848 -5.33 -30.95 2.45
N ALA A 849 -5.69 -30.18 3.49
CA ALA A 849 -6.54 -30.69 4.59
C ALA A 849 -7.95 -31.06 4.09
N GLN A 850 -8.45 -30.37 3.06
CA GLN A 850 -9.55 -30.84 2.22
C GLN A 850 -9.28 -30.46 0.77
N GLY A 851 -9.56 -31.39 -0.14
CA GLY A 851 -9.28 -31.24 -1.57
C GLY A 851 -9.88 -29.95 -2.18
N GLY A 852 -9.15 -29.39 -3.13
CA GLY A 852 -9.45 -28.09 -3.73
C GLY A 852 -9.01 -26.89 -2.89
N CYS A 853 -8.07 -27.06 -1.96
CA CYS A 853 -7.64 -26.03 -0.99
C CYS A 853 -8.86 -25.50 -0.20
N ASN A 854 -9.45 -26.38 0.61
CA ASN A 854 -10.75 -26.10 1.26
C ASN A 854 -10.83 -26.49 2.74
N GLY A 855 -9.77 -27.05 3.32
CA GLY A 855 -9.73 -27.46 4.72
C GLY A 855 -9.22 -26.36 5.65
N VAL A 856 -9.38 -26.58 6.95
CA VAL A 856 -8.85 -25.68 7.99
C VAL A 856 -7.33 -25.58 7.84
N GLY A 857 -6.82 -24.36 7.65
CA GLY A 857 -5.40 -24.09 7.44
C GLY A 857 -4.91 -24.23 5.99
N ASP A 858 -5.76 -24.60 5.03
CA ASP A 858 -5.41 -24.54 3.61
C ASP A 858 -5.45 -23.09 3.08
N ARG A 859 -6.48 -22.36 3.50
CA ARG A 859 -6.78 -20.96 3.14
C ARG A 859 -7.61 -20.28 4.22
N ASP A 860 -7.83 -18.98 4.07
CA ASP A 860 -8.83 -18.24 4.82
C ASP A 860 -10.26 -18.57 4.38
N PHE A 861 -11.19 -18.46 5.31
CA PHE A 861 -12.63 -18.69 5.09
C PHE A 861 -13.38 -17.45 4.62
N THR A 862 -12.84 -16.25 4.88
CA THR A 862 -13.34 -14.96 4.37
C THR A 862 -12.59 -14.60 3.09
N ALA A 863 -13.30 -14.08 2.08
CA ALA A 863 -12.66 -13.60 0.87
C ALA A 863 -11.94 -12.27 1.13
N VAL A 864 -10.71 -12.11 0.62
CA VAL A 864 -9.96 -10.84 0.65
C VAL A 864 -10.37 -9.92 -0.50
N ALA A 865 -11.06 -10.45 -1.51
CA ALA A 865 -11.74 -9.69 -2.57
C ALA A 865 -12.91 -10.50 -3.16
N ARG A 866 -13.98 -9.81 -3.61
CA ARG A 866 -15.08 -10.36 -4.41
C ARG A 866 -15.22 -9.52 -5.69
N GLY A 867 -15.40 -10.15 -6.84
CA GLY A 867 -15.60 -9.44 -8.12
C GLY A 867 -16.38 -10.28 -9.14
N THR A 868 -16.67 -9.71 -10.30
CA THR A 868 -17.51 -10.35 -11.33
C THR A 868 -16.78 -10.44 -12.66
N VAL A 869 -16.79 -11.64 -13.26
CA VAL A 869 -16.22 -11.94 -14.58
C VAL A 869 -17.35 -12.29 -15.54
N ASP A 870 -17.57 -11.46 -16.55
CA ASP A 870 -18.81 -11.44 -17.36
C ASP A 870 -18.64 -11.74 -18.86
N LYS A 871 -17.41 -11.71 -19.40
CA LYS A 871 -17.14 -11.89 -20.84
C LYS A 871 -15.70 -12.35 -21.15
N PRO A 872 -15.46 -13.00 -22.31
CA PRO A 872 -14.12 -13.42 -22.71
C PRO A 872 -13.29 -12.23 -23.24
N ASN A 873 -11.97 -12.39 -23.34
CA ASN A 873 -11.03 -11.38 -23.83
C ASN A 873 -11.07 -10.02 -23.07
N ALA A 874 -11.49 -10.02 -21.81
CA ALA A 874 -11.63 -8.85 -20.96
C ALA A 874 -10.57 -8.80 -19.86
N SER A 875 -10.57 -7.72 -19.07
CA SER A 875 -9.63 -7.49 -17.97
C SER A 875 -10.40 -7.15 -16.71
N TYR A 876 -10.04 -7.76 -15.58
CA TYR A 876 -10.75 -7.67 -14.32
C TYR A 876 -9.79 -7.32 -13.20
N ASP A 877 -10.16 -6.31 -12.42
CA ASP A 877 -9.39 -5.78 -11.30
C ASP A 877 -10.07 -6.17 -9.98
N PHE A 878 -9.28 -6.70 -9.04
CA PHE A 878 -9.70 -7.10 -7.71
C PHE A 878 -8.83 -6.36 -6.68
N ASP A 879 -9.46 -5.68 -5.72
CA ASP A 879 -8.74 -5.04 -4.62
C ASP A 879 -8.33 -6.10 -3.59
N VAL A 880 -7.02 -6.27 -3.41
CA VAL A 880 -6.39 -7.20 -2.44
C VAL A 880 -5.48 -6.45 -1.47
N THR A 881 -5.77 -5.16 -1.20
CA THR A 881 -4.96 -4.24 -0.38
C THR A 881 -4.58 -4.83 0.97
N GLY A 882 -5.53 -5.43 1.69
CA GLY A 882 -5.27 -6.04 3.01
C GLY A 882 -4.29 -7.22 2.95
N ALA A 883 -4.51 -8.13 1.99
CA ALA A 883 -3.63 -9.29 1.78
C ALA A 883 -2.21 -8.85 1.36
N ALA A 884 -2.11 -7.87 0.46
CA ALA A 884 -0.82 -7.32 0.05
C ALA A 884 -0.10 -6.59 1.20
N GLN A 885 -0.82 -5.88 2.08
CA GLN A 885 -0.23 -5.29 3.29
C GLN A 885 0.30 -6.37 4.25
N GLU A 886 -0.42 -7.49 4.43
CA GLU A 886 0.06 -8.64 5.22
C GLU A 886 1.32 -9.25 4.59
N TRP A 887 1.36 -9.43 3.26
CA TRP A 887 2.50 -10.00 2.55
C TRP A 887 3.72 -9.07 2.51
N VAL A 888 3.54 -7.75 2.54
CA VAL A 888 4.64 -6.77 2.66
C VAL A 888 5.20 -6.80 4.08
N ALA A 889 4.34 -6.73 5.11
CA ALA A 889 4.77 -6.76 6.51
C ALA A 889 5.32 -8.14 6.95
N ASN A 890 4.81 -9.22 6.35
CA ASN A 890 5.22 -10.60 6.61
C ASN A 890 5.29 -11.41 5.29
N PRO A 891 6.42 -11.36 4.57
CA PRO A 891 6.61 -12.11 3.32
C PRO A 891 6.44 -13.63 3.44
N THR A 892 6.58 -14.20 4.64
CA THR A 892 6.37 -15.65 4.86
C THR A 892 4.90 -16.06 4.88
N SER A 893 3.97 -15.11 5.12
CA SER A 893 2.52 -15.34 5.02
C SER A 893 2.02 -15.45 3.57
N ASN A 894 2.84 -15.04 2.60
CA ASN A 894 2.48 -14.99 1.19
C ASN A 894 2.59 -16.39 0.55
N HIS A 895 1.50 -17.14 0.65
CA HIS A 895 1.27 -18.32 -0.19
C HIS A 895 0.31 -18.02 -1.34
N GLY A 896 -0.06 -16.74 -1.53
CA GLY A 896 -0.87 -16.27 -2.64
C GLY A 896 -2.38 -16.39 -2.43
N LEU A 897 -3.11 -16.56 -3.53
CA LEU A 897 -4.57 -16.49 -3.62
C LEU A 897 -5.15 -17.74 -4.30
N LEU A 898 -6.25 -18.24 -3.76
CA LEU A 898 -7.16 -19.20 -4.39
C LEU A 898 -8.40 -18.45 -4.89
N LEU A 899 -8.77 -18.67 -6.15
CA LEU A 899 -10.00 -18.15 -6.72
C LEU A 899 -11.09 -19.24 -6.71
N ILE A 900 -12.27 -18.92 -6.18
CA ILE A 900 -13.46 -19.78 -6.23
C ILE A 900 -14.56 -19.06 -6.99
N GLY A 901 -15.11 -19.73 -8.00
CA GLY A 901 -16.25 -19.23 -8.77
C GLY A 901 -17.58 -19.66 -8.15
N SER A 902 -18.54 -18.74 -8.10
CA SER A 902 -19.93 -18.94 -7.66
C SER A 902 -20.94 -18.30 -8.64
N GLY A 903 -22.24 -18.55 -8.44
CA GLY A 903 -23.31 -17.98 -9.25
C GLY A 903 -23.80 -18.87 -10.41
N ALA A 904 -24.14 -18.27 -11.54
CA ALA A 904 -24.74 -18.97 -12.69
C ALA A 904 -23.77 -19.98 -13.31
N THR A 905 -24.26 -21.14 -13.79
CA THR A 905 -23.39 -22.18 -14.36
C THR A 905 -22.62 -21.68 -15.59
N VAL A 906 -21.36 -21.31 -15.37
CA VAL A 906 -20.38 -20.84 -16.36
C VAL A 906 -18.95 -21.18 -15.91
N SER A 907 -18.04 -21.22 -16.88
CA SER A 907 -16.60 -21.40 -16.72
C SER A 907 -15.86 -20.40 -17.60
N TYR A 908 -14.85 -19.73 -17.04
CA TYR A 908 -13.94 -18.84 -17.76
C TYR A 908 -12.51 -19.35 -17.65
N ALA A 909 -11.69 -19.07 -18.66
CA ALA A 909 -10.25 -19.19 -18.59
C ALA A 909 -9.59 -17.81 -18.42
N PHE A 910 -8.58 -17.71 -17.57
CA PHE A 910 -7.64 -16.59 -17.53
C PHE A 910 -6.29 -17.00 -18.13
N TYR A 911 -5.55 -16.06 -18.69
CA TYR A 911 -4.16 -16.30 -19.12
C TYR A 911 -3.24 -16.54 -17.91
N THR A 912 -2.32 -17.50 -18.03
CA THR A 912 -1.26 -17.78 -17.05
C THR A 912 0.03 -17.02 -17.38
N ARG A 913 1.04 -17.11 -16.52
CA ARG A 913 2.41 -16.62 -16.86
C ARG A 913 3.04 -17.36 -18.06
N GLU A 914 2.58 -18.58 -18.37
CA GLU A 914 2.98 -19.39 -19.53
C GLU A 914 2.44 -18.84 -20.86
N TRP A 915 1.48 -17.90 -20.83
CA TRP A 915 1.01 -17.25 -22.05
C TRP A 915 2.08 -16.33 -22.66
N TYR A 916 2.17 -16.31 -24.00
CA TYR A 916 3.27 -15.64 -24.71
C TYR A 916 3.24 -14.09 -24.67
N ALA A 917 2.15 -13.47 -24.21
CA ALA A 917 1.95 -12.02 -24.16
C ALA A 917 1.88 -11.48 -22.71
N PRO A 918 2.98 -10.94 -22.16
CA PRO A 918 3.07 -10.51 -20.76
C PRO A 918 2.21 -9.32 -20.30
N ASP A 919 1.38 -8.70 -21.14
CA ASP A 919 0.28 -7.82 -20.68
C ASP A 919 -0.92 -8.62 -20.18
N LYS A 920 -1.02 -9.91 -20.52
CA LYS A 920 -2.11 -10.78 -20.09
C LYS A 920 -1.79 -11.61 -18.84
N HIS A 921 -0.52 -11.65 -18.43
CA HIS A 921 -0.08 -12.31 -17.20
C HIS A 921 -0.82 -11.74 -15.98
N PRO A 922 -1.17 -12.58 -14.99
CA PRO A 922 -1.64 -12.10 -13.69
C PRO A 922 -0.65 -11.07 -13.12
N SER A 923 -1.14 -9.91 -12.71
CA SER A 923 -0.29 -8.81 -12.23
C SER A 923 -0.91 -8.08 -11.04
N LEU A 924 -0.07 -7.67 -10.10
CA LEU A 924 -0.47 -7.04 -8.86
C LEU A 924 0.19 -5.65 -8.77
N THR A 925 -0.65 -4.61 -8.85
CA THR A 925 -0.23 -3.20 -8.79
C THR A 925 -0.38 -2.69 -7.36
N VAL A 926 0.75 -2.48 -6.67
CA VAL A 926 0.78 -2.06 -5.26
C VAL A 926 1.25 -0.60 -5.17
N ARG A 927 0.41 0.27 -4.64
CA ARG A 927 0.78 1.65 -4.24
C ARG A 927 1.10 1.65 -2.76
N TYR A 928 2.18 2.29 -2.35
CA TYR A 928 2.63 2.31 -0.96
C TYR A 928 3.42 3.58 -0.62
N TYR A 929 3.63 3.89 0.65
CA TYR A 929 4.62 4.88 1.09
C TYR A 929 5.45 4.35 2.26
N ILE A 930 6.65 4.88 2.43
CA ILE A 930 7.53 4.56 3.56
C ILE A 930 7.33 5.65 4.63
N PRO A 931 6.94 5.32 5.87
CA PRO A 931 6.77 6.32 6.92
C PRO A 931 8.13 6.90 7.34
N SER A 932 8.25 8.22 7.37
CA SER A 932 9.52 8.88 7.68
C SER A 932 9.76 9.00 9.18
N ALA A 933 10.90 8.49 9.66
CA ALA A 933 11.26 8.51 11.08
C ALA A 933 11.42 9.95 11.61
N THR A 934 10.66 10.29 12.66
CA THR A 934 10.81 11.57 13.36
C THR A 934 12.05 11.49 14.28
N PRO A 935 13.00 12.44 14.22
CA PRO A 935 14.22 12.37 15.02
C PRO A 935 13.93 12.66 16.50
N THR A 936 14.20 11.68 17.36
CA THR A 936 14.11 11.82 18.83
C THR A 936 15.17 12.79 19.36
N PRO A 937 14.82 13.75 20.23
CA PRO A 937 15.80 14.70 20.79
C PRO A 937 16.69 14.05 21.86
N THR A 938 18.00 14.04 21.62
CA THR A 938 19.00 13.53 22.57
C THR A 938 19.10 14.43 23.81
N VAL A 939 18.76 13.89 25.00
CA VAL A 939 18.92 14.60 26.28
C VAL A 939 20.35 14.41 26.80
N THR A 940 21.17 15.46 26.71
CA THR A 940 22.56 15.44 27.21
C THR A 940 22.62 15.56 28.74
N GLY A 941 22.50 14.44 29.44
CA GLY A 941 22.72 14.38 30.90
C GLY A 941 24.20 14.51 31.26
N THR A 942 24.57 15.54 32.02
CA THR A 942 25.94 15.73 32.52
C THR A 942 26.14 15.08 33.89
N VAL A 943 27.14 14.19 33.97
CA VAL A 943 27.62 13.55 35.21
C VAL A 943 29.06 14.03 35.47
N PRO A 944 29.45 14.38 36.71
CA PRO A 944 30.70 15.09 36.97
C PRO A 944 31.97 14.23 36.83
N THR A 945 33.02 14.90 36.36
CA THR A 945 34.37 14.38 36.11
C THR A 945 35.10 13.89 37.37
N PRO A 946 35.66 12.67 37.36
CA PRO A 946 36.94 12.35 37.98
C PRO A 946 38.11 12.62 37.00
N THR A 947 39.25 13.08 37.53
CA THR A 947 40.40 13.61 36.77
C THR A 947 41.10 12.56 35.87
N PRO A 948 41.58 12.93 34.66
CA PRO A 948 42.08 11.97 33.64
C PRO A 948 43.60 11.72 33.68
N THR A 949 44.10 10.93 32.70
CA THR A 949 45.48 10.88 32.11
C THR A 949 46.27 9.59 32.41
N PRO A 950 46.99 8.96 31.44
CA PRO A 950 46.90 9.00 29.97
C PRO A 950 46.85 7.60 29.29
N THR A 951 46.46 7.52 28.00
CA THR A 951 47.27 6.95 26.88
C THR A 951 46.47 6.93 25.56
N GLY A 952 47.18 6.91 24.42
CA GLY A 952 46.66 6.41 23.13
C GLY A 952 45.65 7.27 22.36
N TRP A 953 46.12 8.20 21.53
CA TRP A 953 45.31 8.71 20.41
C TRP A 953 45.32 7.69 19.26
N THR A 954 44.18 7.07 19.01
CA THR A 954 43.87 6.40 17.73
C THR A 954 42.61 7.05 17.18
N PRO A 955 42.60 7.63 15.97
CA PRO A 955 41.42 8.30 15.42
C PRO A 955 40.35 7.26 15.06
N THR A 956 39.39 7.06 15.95
CA THR A 956 38.19 6.27 15.66
C THR A 956 37.36 7.02 14.60
N PRO A 957 36.98 6.39 13.47
CA PRO A 957 36.19 7.07 12.46
C PRO A 957 34.79 7.41 13.01
N THR A 958 34.39 8.68 12.88
CA THR A 958 33.01 9.11 13.15
C THR A 958 32.05 8.29 12.27
N PRO A 959 30.94 7.75 12.82
CA PRO A 959 29.97 7.02 12.02
C PRO A 959 29.25 7.97 11.06
N THR A 960 29.69 7.99 9.81
CA THR A 960 29.03 8.73 8.73
C THR A 960 27.69 8.08 8.43
N VAL A 961 26.59 8.70 8.86
CA VAL A 961 25.23 8.30 8.48
C VAL A 961 25.13 8.29 6.96
N ARG A 962 24.98 7.10 6.36
CA ARG A 962 24.94 6.93 4.91
C ARG A 962 23.57 7.40 4.40
N PRO A 963 23.49 8.43 3.52
CA PRO A 963 22.20 8.92 3.05
C PRO A 963 21.49 7.85 2.21
N VAL A 964 20.18 7.72 2.41
CA VAL A 964 19.30 6.87 1.59
C VAL A 964 19.18 7.51 0.20
N PRO A 965 19.39 6.76 -0.91
CA PRO A 965 19.28 7.32 -2.25
C PRO A 965 17.81 7.47 -2.69
N THR A 966 17.46 8.66 -3.15
CA THR A 966 16.24 8.99 -3.89
C THR A 966 16.21 8.22 -5.21
N SER A 967 15.04 7.72 -5.63
CA SER A 967 14.84 7.06 -6.93
C SER A 967 13.88 7.85 -7.82
N VAL A 968 14.18 7.97 -9.12
CA VAL A 968 13.34 8.62 -10.13
C VAL A 968 13.26 7.75 -11.39
N VAL A 969 12.07 7.59 -11.97
CA VAL A 969 11.84 6.84 -13.21
C VAL A 969 11.46 7.80 -14.33
N PHE A 970 12.26 7.82 -15.40
CA PHE A 970 12.00 8.58 -16.61
C PHE A 970 11.31 7.69 -17.66
N ARG A 971 10.34 8.28 -18.37
CA ARG A 971 9.54 7.70 -19.46
C ARG A 971 9.35 8.78 -20.53
N ASN A 972 8.97 8.37 -21.74
CA ASN A 972 9.04 9.19 -22.96
C ASN A 972 10.48 9.65 -23.19
N ALA A 973 11.27 8.80 -23.84
CA ALA A 973 12.54 9.22 -24.41
C ALA A 973 12.26 10.02 -25.70
N GLU A 974 13.24 10.81 -26.15
CA GLU A 974 13.40 10.99 -27.58
C GLU A 974 14.06 9.71 -28.11
N ASP A 975 13.48 9.02 -29.09
CA ASP A 975 14.07 7.78 -29.62
C ASP A 975 13.85 7.51 -31.12
N SER A 976 14.77 6.73 -31.70
CA SER A 976 14.80 6.41 -33.13
C SER A 976 15.71 5.20 -33.38
N PHE A 977 15.86 4.75 -34.63
CA PHE A 977 16.91 3.80 -34.99
C PHE A 977 17.61 4.15 -36.31
N LEU A 978 18.93 3.97 -36.35
CA LEU A 978 19.75 4.19 -37.53
C LEU A 978 19.73 2.92 -38.39
N TYR A 979 19.47 3.02 -39.70
CA TYR A 979 19.43 1.86 -40.61
C TYR A 979 20.38 2.03 -41.80
N GLN A 980 21.38 1.15 -41.91
CA GLN A 980 22.43 1.21 -42.93
C GLN A 980 21.92 1.06 -44.37
N ASP A 981 20.89 0.23 -44.57
CA ASP A 981 20.39 -0.14 -45.90
C ASP A 981 19.38 0.89 -46.47
N LEU A 982 18.85 1.77 -45.61
CA LEU A 982 18.04 2.95 -45.97
C LEU A 982 18.64 4.20 -45.29
N PRO A 983 19.86 4.61 -45.66
CA PRO A 983 20.72 5.42 -44.80
C PRO A 983 20.28 6.89 -44.66
N ASP A 984 19.36 7.33 -45.51
CA ASP A 984 18.80 8.67 -45.59
C ASP A 984 17.36 8.75 -45.03
N SER A 985 16.89 7.67 -44.36
CA SER A 985 15.55 7.60 -43.74
C SER A 985 15.62 7.82 -42.22
N ASN A 986 14.64 8.57 -41.70
CA ASN A 986 14.37 8.73 -40.27
C ASN A 986 13.31 7.73 -39.80
N TYR A 987 13.38 7.35 -38.51
CA TYR A 987 12.47 6.36 -37.91
C TYR A 987 11.87 6.78 -36.55
N GLY A 988 12.04 8.04 -36.11
CA GLY A 988 11.57 8.54 -34.81
C GLY A 988 10.06 8.82 -34.72
N ASN A 989 9.26 8.13 -35.53
CA ASN A 989 7.79 8.14 -35.49
C ASN A 989 7.23 6.71 -35.64
N LEU A 990 8.07 5.69 -35.45
CA LEU A 990 7.68 4.29 -35.50
C LEU A 990 7.62 3.73 -34.09
N TRP A 991 6.50 3.09 -33.76
CA TRP A 991 6.20 2.42 -32.49
C TRP A 991 7.22 1.35 -32.01
N TYR A 992 8.30 1.13 -32.76
CA TYR A 992 9.36 0.17 -32.46
C TYR A 992 10.76 0.64 -32.89
N LEU A 993 11.75 0.24 -32.10
CA LEU A 993 13.18 0.49 -32.28
C LEU A 993 13.88 -0.78 -32.77
N SER A 994 14.26 -0.82 -34.05
CA SER A 994 14.89 -2.01 -34.63
C SER A 994 16.39 -2.10 -34.35
N LEU A 995 16.83 -3.24 -33.83
CA LEU A 995 18.22 -3.62 -33.61
C LEU A 995 18.57 -4.83 -34.47
N ARG A 996 19.78 -4.88 -35.03
CA ARG A 996 20.27 -6.06 -35.75
C ARG A 996 21.68 -6.41 -35.32
N GLY A 997 21.93 -7.66 -34.97
CA GLY A 997 23.20 -8.18 -34.44
C GLY A 997 24.39 -8.16 -35.41
N THR A 998 24.20 -7.62 -36.62
CA THR A 998 25.29 -7.25 -37.56
C THR A 998 25.68 -5.77 -37.47
N GLY A 999 25.09 -5.00 -36.54
CA GLY A 999 25.27 -3.56 -36.41
C GLY A 999 24.61 -2.70 -37.51
N SER A 1000 23.82 -3.29 -38.41
CA SER A 1000 23.21 -2.53 -39.54
C SER A 1000 21.88 -1.85 -39.18
N ARG A 1001 21.32 -2.15 -38.00
CA ARG A 1001 20.22 -1.39 -37.37
C ARG A 1001 20.55 -1.12 -35.90
N ARG A 1002 20.41 0.13 -35.45
CA ARG A 1002 20.91 0.62 -34.17
C ARG A 1002 19.91 1.58 -33.50
N PRO A 1003 19.19 1.18 -32.44
CA PRO A 1003 18.40 2.10 -31.62
C PRO A 1003 19.25 3.22 -31.02
N ILE A 1004 18.71 4.43 -30.96
CA ILE A 1004 19.28 5.60 -30.30
C ILE A 1004 18.20 6.26 -29.44
N LEU A 1005 18.49 6.57 -28.16
CA LEU A 1005 17.49 7.04 -27.19
C LEU A 1005 18.09 8.09 -26.24
N ARG A 1006 17.36 9.19 -25.95
CA ARG A 1006 17.74 10.27 -25.00
C ARG A 1006 16.62 10.55 -24.01
N PHE A 1007 16.94 10.56 -22.71
CA PHE A 1007 16.00 10.90 -21.64
C PHE A 1007 16.33 12.27 -21.04
N ASN A 1008 15.32 13.09 -20.74
CA ASN A 1008 15.51 14.38 -20.09
C ASN A 1008 15.69 14.24 -18.55
N LEU A 1009 16.94 14.27 -18.08
CA LEU A 1009 17.30 14.13 -16.66
C LEU A 1009 17.25 15.43 -15.83
N THR A 1010 16.75 16.55 -16.36
CA THR A 1010 16.76 17.87 -15.67
C THR A 1010 15.97 17.93 -14.36
N ALA A 1011 15.16 16.91 -14.05
CA ALA A 1011 14.49 16.75 -12.75
C ALA A 1011 15.45 16.37 -11.61
N ILE A 1012 16.70 15.96 -11.90
CA ILE A 1012 17.73 15.64 -10.90
C ILE A 1012 18.65 16.84 -10.71
N PRO A 1013 18.90 17.32 -9.46
CA PRO A 1013 19.84 18.40 -9.20
C PRO A 1013 21.26 18.06 -9.68
N THR A 1014 21.95 18.99 -10.34
CA THR A 1014 23.23 18.72 -11.03
C THR A 1014 24.41 18.34 -10.12
N HIS A 1015 24.28 18.57 -8.82
CA HIS A 1015 25.25 18.18 -7.79
C HIS A 1015 24.93 16.81 -7.15
N ALA A 1016 23.90 16.10 -7.62
CA ALA A 1016 23.55 14.78 -7.14
C ALA A 1016 24.62 13.72 -7.49
N ILE A 1017 24.82 12.79 -6.56
CA ILE A 1017 25.69 11.63 -6.72
C ILE A 1017 24.81 10.43 -7.07
N VAL A 1018 24.90 9.98 -8.32
CA VAL A 1018 24.14 8.84 -8.83
C VAL A 1018 24.77 7.54 -8.32
N THR A 1019 23.97 6.70 -7.68
CA THR A 1019 24.39 5.41 -7.10
C THR A 1019 24.07 4.23 -7.99
N ARG A 1020 23.03 4.35 -8.83
CA ARG A 1020 22.65 3.37 -9.87
C ARG A 1020 21.83 4.08 -10.93
N ALA A 1021 22.03 3.75 -12.20
CA ALA A 1021 21.06 4.04 -13.25
C ALA A 1021 20.88 2.82 -14.16
N THR A 1022 19.62 2.43 -14.37
CA THR A 1022 19.27 1.23 -15.16
C THR A 1022 18.31 1.62 -16.28
N LEU A 1023 18.77 1.43 -17.51
CA LEU A 1023 17.98 1.59 -18.73
C LEU A 1023 17.23 0.28 -18.98
N ARG A 1024 15.90 0.36 -19.10
CA ARG A 1024 15.00 -0.79 -19.21
C ARG A 1024 14.20 -0.70 -20.49
N LEU A 1025 14.37 -1.70 -21.37
CA LEU A 1025 13.78 -1.76 -22.70
C LEU A 1025 13.02 -3.07 -22.87
N ARG A 1026 11.84 -3.03 -23.47
CA ARG A 1026 11.02 -4.22 -23.72
C ARG A 1026 11.14 -4.64 -25.18
N ALA A 1027 11.56 -5.88 -25.44
CA ALA A 1027 11.51 -6.44 -26.78
C ALA A 1027 10.05 -6.66 -27.22
N THR A 1028 9.75 -6.43 -28.49
CA THR A 1028 8.45 -6.79 -29.09
C THR A 1028 8.37 -8.30 -29.34
N ASP A 1029 7.29 -8.76 -29.97
CA ASP A 1029 7.14 -10.11 -30.52
C ASP A 1029 8.12 -10.43 -31.67
N THR A 1030 8.76 -9.41 -32.25
CA THR A 1030 9.46 -9.49 -33.53
C THR A 1030 10.92 -9.90 -33.36
N GLN A 1031 11.18 -11.18 -33.60
CA GLN A 1031 12.54 -11.76 -33.71
C GLN A 1031 12.70 -12.51 -35.05
N ASP A 1032 13.82 -12.31 -35.74
CA ASP A 1032 14.20 -13.06 -36.95
C ASP A 1032 15.68 -13.47 -36.93
N PRO A 1033 16.04 -14.76 -36.98
CA PRO A 1033 15.18 -15.95 -36.77
C PRO A 1033 14.89 -16.20 -35.28
N PRO A 1034 13.85 -16.97 -34.94
CA PRO A 1034 13.64 -17.46 -33.57
C PRO A 1034 14.84 -18.28 -33.07
N ASP A 1035 14.88 -18.49 -31.75
CA ASP A 1035 15.87 -19.32 -31.03
C ASP A 1035 17.35 -18.90 -31.20
N ARG A 1036 17.59 -17.64 -31.59
CA ARG A 1036 18.91 -17.00 -31.58
C ARG A 1036 19.03 -15.94 -30.49
N SER A 1037 20.26 -15.56 -30.18
CA SER A 1037 20.59 -14.47 -29.28
C SER A 1037 21.70 -13.57 -29.84
N THR A 1038 21.85 -12.38 -29.27
CA THR A 1038 22.97 -11.47 -29.52
C THR A 1038 23.29 -10.69 -28.25
N THR A 1039 24.57 -10.40 -27.98
CA THR A 1039 24.90 -9.39 -26.97
C THR A 1039 24.55 -8.02 -27.53
N VAL A 1040 23.98 -7.18 -26.67
CA VAL A 1040 23.63 -5.78 -26.96
C VAL A 1040 24.39 -4.91 -25.99
N ARG A 1041 25.06 -3.90 -26.55
CA ARG A 1041 26.01 -3.04 -25.85
C ARG A 1041 25.56 -1.59 -26.02
N PRO A 1042 25.07 -0.90 -24.96
CA PRO A 1042 24.86 0.54 -25.00
C PRO A 1042 26.19 1.29 -25.02
N TYR A 1043 26.24 2.37 -25.81
CA TYR A 1043 27.34 3.34 -25.85
C TYR A 1043 26.76 4.74 -25.59
N ALA A 1044 27.46 5.58 -24.82
CA ALA A 1044 27.02 6.96 -24.61
C ALA A 1044 27.24 7.76 -25.90
N VAL A 1045 26.24 8.52 -26.34
CA VAL A 1045 26.34 9.39 -27.52
C VAL A 1045 27.01 10.71 -27.13
N SER A 1046 27.86 11.22 -28.03
CA SER A 1046 28.66 12.45 -27.84
C SER A 1046 28.20 13.59 -28.75
N ARG A 1047 27.77 13.29 -29.99
CA ARG A 1047 27.27 14.29 -30.94
C ARG A 1047 25.77 14.54 -30.73
N ALA A 1048 25.36 15.81 -30.74
CA ALA A 1048 23.97 16.19 -30.64
C ALA A 1048 23.16 15.76 -31.88
N TRP A 1049 21.97 15.19 -31.64
CA TRP A 1049 21.03 14.71 -32.65
C TRP A 1049 19.60 15.17 -32.34
N ASN A 1050 18.71 15.03 -33.33
CA ASN A 1050 17.28 15.33 -33.23
C ASN A 1050 16.45 14.14 -33.72
N GLU A 1051 15.47 13.71 -32.92
CA GLU A 1051 14.57 12.58 -33.16
C GLU A 1051 13.92 12.52 -34.55
N LEU A 1052 13.48 13.67 -35.07
CA LEU A 1052 12.72 13.78 -36.32
C LEU A 1052 13.63 13.96 -37.56
N GLU A 1053 14.93 14.24 -37.34
CA GLU A 1053 15.91 14.48 -38.40
C GLU A 1053 17.01 13.41 -38.48
N VAL A 1054 17.19 12.59 -37.44
CA VAL A 1054 18.29 11.64 -37.33
C VAL A 1054 18.17 10.51 -38.37
N THR A 1055 19.28 10.18 -39.00
CA THR A 1055 19.41 9.14 -40.04
C THR A 1055 20.75 8.40 -39.87
N TRP A 1056 20.99 7.36 -40.66
CA TRP A 1056 22.31 6.69 -40.66
C TRP A 1056 23.43 7.63 -41.14
N ARG A 1057 23.17 8.59 -42.04
CA ARG A 1057 24.20 9.56 -42.48
C ARG A 1057 24.36 10.75 -41.53
N ALA A 1058 23.30 11.20 -40.89
CA ALA A 1058 23.27 12.49 -40.19
C ALA A 1058 22.60 12.44 -38.83
N ALA A 1059 23.14 13.23 -37.89
CA ALA A 1059 22.58 13.43 -36.55
C ALA A 1059 21.44 14.46 -36.57
N THR A 1060 21.52 15.45 -37.47
CA THR A 1060 20.49 16.46 -37.78
C THR A 1060 20.51 16.75 -39.28
N ALA A 1061 19.50 17.44 -39.81
CA ALA A 1061 19.39 17.77 -41.23
C ALA A 1061 20.57 18.63 -41.77
N SER A 1062 21.37 19.22 -40.89
CA SER A 1062 22.57 20.01 -41.22
C SER A 1062 23.89 19.39 -40.77
N THR A 1063 23.87 18.33 -39.95
CA THR A 1063 25.06 17.78 -39.28
C THR A 1063 25.21 16.29 -39.53
N LEU A 1064 26.18 15.92 -40.37
CA LEU A 1064 26.58 14.52 -40.58
C LEU A 1064 27.15 13.89 -39.30
N TRP A 1065 27.10 12.56 -39.19
CA TRP A 1065 27.99 11.81 -38.29
C TRP A 1065 29.44 11.87 -38.81
N GLU A 1066 30.44 11.69 -37.96
CA GLU A 1066 31.84 11.51 -38.40
C GLU A 1066 32.00 10.17 -39.13
N VAL A 1067 31.37 9.10 -38.62
CA VAL A 1067 31.20 7.85 -39.35
C VAL A 1067 29.71 7.48 -39.37
N PRO A 1068 29.10 7.26 -40.55
CA PRO A 1068 27.69 6.89 -40.67
C PRO A 1068 27.30 5.70 -39.80
N GLY A 1069 26.15 5.80 -39.14
CA GLY A 1069 25.69 4.86 -38.11
C GLY A 1069 26.08 5.24 -36.68
N CYS A 1070 26.58 6.47 -36.46
CA CYS A 1070 27.11 6.92 -35.17
C CYS A 1070 28.30 6.03 -34.72
N ASP A 1071 29.37 6.01 -35.52
CA ASP A 1071 30.55 5.17 -35.30
C ASP A 1071 31.87 5.94 -35.13
N GLY A 1072 31.88 7.27 -35.30
CA GLY A 1072 33.06 8.10 -35.12
C GLY A 1072 33.45 8.31 -33.66
N ALA A 1073 34.71 8.65 -33.43
CA ALA A 1073 35.24 8.94 -32.09
C ALA A 1073 34.64 10.22 -31.47
N THR A 1074 34.11 11.11 -32.32
CA THR A 1074 33.33 12.29 -31.93
C THR A 1074 31.82 12.04 -31.86
N ASP A 1075 31.35 10.88 -32.33
CA ASP A 1075 29.92 10.54 -32.39
C ASP A 1075 29.43 9.90 -31.08
N ARG A 1076 30.23 9.01 -30.49
CA ARG A 1076 29.89 8.23 -29.27
C ARG A 1076 31.13 7.77 -28.49
N SER A 1077 30.93 7.16 -27.33
CA SER A 1077 31.98 6.50 -26.55
C SER A 1077 32.60 5.32 -27.32
N GLY A 1078 33.91 5.13 -27.17
CA GLY A 1078 34.62 3.97 -27.71
C GLY A 1078 34.39 2.68 -26.91
N THR A 1079 34.19 2.80 -25.60
CA THR A 1079 33.81 1.70 -24.69
C THR A 1079 32.28 1.65 -24.52
N PRO A 1080 31.69 0.44 -24.41
CA PRO A 1080 30.29 0.31 -24.01
C PRO A 1080 30.12 0.64 -22.52
N LEU A 1081 28.88 0.90 -22.12
CA LEU A 1081 28.49 1.08 -20.72
C LEU A 1081 28.21 -0.28 -20.04
N ASP A 1082 27.65 -1.24 -20.80
CA ASP A 1082 27.25 -2.57 -20.35
C ASP A 1082 27.20 -3.57 -21.54
N ALA A 1083 26.91 -4.85 -21.28
CA ALA A 1083 26.80 -5.91 -22.29
C ALA A 1083 25.75 -6.99 -21.88
N VAL A 1084 24.53 -6.89 -22.43
CA VAL A 1084 23.38 -7.74 -22.05
C VAL A 1084 23.01 -8.70 -23.19
N VAL A 1085 22.75 -9.98 -22.87
CA VAL A 1085 22.37 -10.99 -23.87
C VAL A 1085 20.86 -10.93 -24.15
N VAL A 1086 20.49 -10.44 -25.34
CA VAL A 1086 19.13 -10.44 -25.86
C VAL A 1086 18.88 -11.77 -26.55
N SER A 1087 17.92 -12.57 -26.05
CA SER A 1087 17.75 -13.98 -26.44
C SER A 1087 16.29 -14.44 -26.59
N ALA A 1088 15.33 -13.53 -26.48
CA ALA A 1088 13.90 -13.81 -26.63
C ALA A 1088 13.10 -12.52 -26.91
N PRO A 1089 11.99 -12.61 -27.66
CA PRO A 1089 11.00 -11.54 -27.79
C PRO A 1089 10.23 -11.33 -26.47
N ASN A 1090 9.34 -10.31 -26.44
CA ASN A 1090 8.34 -10.03 -25.40
C ASN A 1090 8.83 -9.79 -23.95
N ARG A 1091 10.13 -9.92 -23.64
CA ARG A 1091 10.70 -9.68 -22.30
C ARG A 1091 11.39 -8.33 -22.16
N TYR A 1092 11.56 -7.89 -20.91
CA TYR A 1092 12.38 -6.73 -20.57
C TYR A 1092 13.87 -7.09 -20.57
N TYR A 1093 14.69 -6.09 -20.86
CA TYR A 1093 16.14 -6.10 -20.81
C TYR A 1093 16.60 -4.85 -20.06
N GLU A 1094 17.50 -5.05 -19.11
CA GLU A 1094 17.98 -4.00 -18.21
C GLU A 1094 19.50 -3.86 -18.38
N PHE A 1095 19.93 -2.63 -18.66
CA PHE A 1095 21.32 -2.26 -18.91
C PHE A 1095 21.80 -1.28 -17.84
N ASP A 1096 23.00 -1.47 -17.30
CA ASP A 1096 23.63 -0.48 -16.44
C ASP A 1096 24.11 0.73 -17.27
N VAL A 1097 23.68 1.93 -16.88
CA VAL A 1097 24.11 3.21 -17.47
C VAL A 1097 24.56 4.21 -16.38
N THR A 1098 24.83 3.73 -15.15
CA THR A 1098 25.15 4.52 -13.95
C THR A 1098 26.23 5.56 -14.20
N ALA A 1099 27.33 5.17 -14.84
CA ALA A 1099 28.45 6.06 -15.13
C ALA A 1099 28.08 7.20 -16.09
N ALA A 1100 27.27 6.92 -17.11
CA ALA A 1100 26.85 7.93 -18.09
C ALA A 1100 25.76 8.85 -17.50
N ALA A 1101 24.79 8.29 -16.79
CA ALA A 1101 23.75 9.04 -16.08
C ALA A 1101 24.34 10.03 -15.06
N GLN A 1102 25.40 9.65 -14.36
CA GLN A 1102 26.11 10.56 -13.46
C GLN A 1102 26.67 11.79 -14.19
N GLU A 1103 27.25 11.63 -15.39
CA GLU A 1103 27.78 12.76 -16.16
C GLU A 1103 26.67 13.60 -16.82
N TRP A 1104 25.59 12.97 -17.29
CA TRP A 1104 24.40 13.67 -17.80
C TRP A 1104 23.69 14.50 -16.72
N VAL A 1105 23.69 14.03 -15.46
CA VAL A 1105 23.20 14.81 -14.32
C VAL A 1105 24.12 16.00 -14.03
N ARG A 1106 25.45 15.81 -14.04
CA ARG A 1106 26.43 16.89 -13.83
C ARG A 1106 26.39 17.95 -14.93
N ASN A 1107 26.17 17.54 -16.17
CA ASN A 1107 26.10 18.39 -17.36
C ASN A 1107 24.87 18.02 -18.22
N PRO A 1108 23.67 18.55 -17.92
CA PRO A 1108 22.46 18.24 -18.68
C PRO A 1108 22.56 18.61 -20.17
N SER A 1109 23.30 19.66 -20.52
CA SER A 1109 23.61 20.03 -21.91
C SER A 1109 24.53 19.05 -22.65
N GLY A 1110 25.29 18.22 -21.92
CA GLY A 1110 26.12 17.15 -22.48
C GLY A 1110 25.36 15.84 -22.72
N ASN A 1111 24.11 15.73 -22.27
CA ASN A 1111 23.31 14.52 -22.44
C ASN A 1111 22.81 14.36 -23.88
N GLN A 1112 23.41 13.43 -24.62
CA GLN A 1112 22.91 13.00 -25.94
C GLN A 1112 22.36 11.57 -25.92
N GLY A 1113 22.16 10.98 -24.73
CA GLY A 1113 21.59 9.64 -24.59
C GLY A 1113 22.54 8.50 -24.97
N VAL A 1114 21.97 7.39 -25.44
CA VAL A 1114 22.69 6.15 -25.78
C VAL A 1114 22.38 5.63 -27.18
N LEU A 1115 23.35 4.93 -27.77
CA LEU A 1115 23.21 4.11 -28.96
C LEU A 1115 23.33 2.63 -28.56
N LEU A 1116 22.44 1.77 -29.03
CA LEU A 1116 22.53 0.32 -28.83
C LEU A 1116 23.15 -0.36 -30.04
N LEU A 1117 24.20 -1.15 -29.81
CA LEU A 1117 24.95 -1.84 -30.85
C LEU A 1117 25.13 -3.33 -30.51
N ALA A 1118 25.06 -4.18 -31.52
CA ALA A 1118 25.18 -5.64 -31.41
C ALA A 1118 25.99 -6.15 -32.62
N GLN A 1119 26.96 -7.03 -32.40
CA GLN A 1119 28.01 -7.39 -33.39
C GLN A 1119 28.41 -8.87 -33.28
N ASP A 1120 27.42 -9.74 -33.11
CA ASP A 1120 27.61 -11.11 -32.64
C ASP A 1120 27.05 -12.14 -33.64
N MET A 1121 25.80 -11.97 -34.06
CA MET A 1121 25.12 -12.85 -35.02
C MET A 1121 24.09 -12.11 -35.88
N ALA A 1122 23.79 -12.64 -37.07
CA ALA A 1122 22.66 -12.21 -37.87
C ALA A 1122 21.33 -12.70 -37.24
N VAL A 1123 20.87 -11.92 -36.25
CA VAL A 1123 19.52 -11.93 -35.68
C VAL A 1123 19.02 -10.48 -35.61
N THR A 1124 17.73 -10.27 -35.85
CA THR A 1124 17.04 -8.98 -35.73
C THR A 1124 16.10 -9.02 -34.54
N TYR A 1125 16.10 -7.95 -33.75
CA TYR A 1125 15.15 -7.67 -32.68
C TYR A 1125 14.47 -6.32 -32.92
N ALA A 1126 13.32 -6.13 -32.29
CA ALA A 1126 12.77 -4.79 -32.06
C ALA A 1126 12.45 -4.61 -30.58
N PHE A 1127 12.61 -3.38 -30.10
CA PHE A 1127 12.07 -2.93 -28.82
C PHE A 1127 10.88 -1.99 -29.06
N TYR A 1128 10.01 -1.77 -28.08
CA TYR A 1128 8.99 -0.71 -28.20
C TYR A 1128 9.65 0.68 -28.11
N SER A 1129 9.13 1.64 -28.88
CA SER A 1129 9.53 3.05 -28.84
C SER A 1129 8.67 3.86 -27.86
N SER A 1130 8.93 5.17 -27.76
CA SER A 1130 8.08 6.08 -26.97
C SER A 1130 6.68 6.33 -27.60
N GLU A 1131 6.48 6.09 -28.90
CA GLU A 1131 5.16 6.22 -29.57
C GLU A 1131 4.21 5.06 -29.24
N TRP A 1132 4.68 4.00 -28.57
CA TRP A 1132 3.83 2.89 -28.18
C TRP A 1132 2.81 3.31 -27.10
N PRO A 1133 1.49 3.08 -27.30
CA PRO A 1133 0.43 3.66 -26.46
C PRO A 1133 0.33 3.12 -25.03
N LEU A 1134 1.09 2.07 -24.66
CA LEU A 1134 1.15 1.56 -23.29
C LEU A 1134 2.45 2.02 -22.61
N ALA A 1135 2.33 2.95 -21.66
CA ALA A 1135 3.47 3.60 -21.01
C ALA A 1135 4.45 2.64 -20.30
N ASP A 1136 4.02 1.44 -19.92
CA ASP A 1136 4.88 0.41 -19.31
C ASP A 1136 5.75 -0.34 -20.32
N TYR A 1137 5.45 -0.29 -21.62
CA TYR A 1137 6.24 -0.93 -22.67
C TYR A 1137 7.27 0.03 -23.29
N GLN A 1138 7.00 1.34 -23.25
CA GLN A 1138 7.92 2.40 -23.65
C GLN A 1138 9.29 2.29 -22.91
N PRO A 1139 10.38 2.82 -23.50
CA PRO A 1139 11.67 2.93 -22.84
C PRO A 1139 11.60 3.60 -21.46
N GLN A 1140 12.27 2.99 -20.48
CA GLN A 1140 12.34 3.46 -19.10
C GLN A 1140 13.79 3.66 -18.68
N LEU A 1141 14.10 4.74 -17.96
CA LEU A 1141 15.39 4.93 -17.29
C LEU A 1141 15.15 5.22 -15.82
N THR A 1142 15.57 4.30 -14.94
CA THR A 1142 15.49 4.48 -13.48
C THR A 1142 16.83 4.97 -12.97
N VAL A 1143 16.85 6.08 -12.22
CA VAL A 1143 18.06 6.70 -11.65
C VAL A 1143 17.92 6.84 -10.14
N GLN A 1144 18.84 6.24 -9.40
CA GLN A 1144 18.97 6.34 -7.95
C GLN A 1144 20.14 7.27 -7.60
N TYR A 1145 19.94 8.25 -6.73
CA TYR A 1145 20.94 9.25 -6.37
C TYR A 1145 20.76 9.77 -4.94
N TYR A 1146 21.80 10.37 -4.36
CA TYR A 1146 21.68 11.20 -3.15
C TYR A 1146 22.27 12.60 -3.38
N LEU A 1147 21.85 13.56 -2.56
CA LEU A 1147 22.44 14.90 -2.56
C LEU A 1147 23.58 14.97 -1.54
N PRO A 1148 24.79 15.43 -1.91
CA PRO A 1148 25.84 15.69 -0.94
C PRO A 1148 25.41 16.82 0.02
N PRO A 1149 25.79 16.75 1.31
CA PRO A 1149 25.45 17.78 2.28
C PRO A 1149 26.11 19.13 1.89
N PRO A 1150 25.47 20.27 2.18
CA PRO A 1150 26.02 21.58 1.83
C PRO A 1150 27.33 21.84 2.59
N THR A 1151 28.40 22.13 1.86
CA THR A 1151 29.71 22.47 2.44
C THR A 1151 29.56 23.66 3.40
N PRO A 1152 29.99 23.56 4.66
CA PRO A 1152 29.83 24.64 5.63
C PRO A 1152 30.66 25.86 5.21
N THR A 1153 29.99 26.94 4.83
CA THR A 1153 30.63 28.24 4.56
C THR A 1153 31.27 28.76 5.85
N PRO A 1154 32.59 29.08 5.87
CA PRO A 1154 33.26 29.49 7.09
C PRO A 1154 32.76 30.85 7.59
N THR A 1155 32.02 30.83 8.71
CA THR A 1155 31.60 32.04 9.41
C THR A 1155 32.82 32.78 9.97
N PRO A 1156 32.98 34.09 9.72
CA PRO A 1156 34.14 34.84 10.22
C PRO A 1156 34.14 34.93 11.75
N THR A 1157 35.22 34.44 12.38
CA THR A 1157 35.38 34.39 13.83
C THR A 1157 35.46 35.80 14.44
N SER A 1158 34.63 36.09 15.45
CA SER A 1158 34.68 37.35 16.19
C SER A 1158 35.87 37.40 17.15
N THR A 1159 36.75 38.39 16.98
CA THR A 1159 37.88 38.66 17.88
C THR A 1159 37.39 39.00 19.29
N PRO A 1160 37.90 38.38 20.36
CA PRO A 1160 37.50 38.71 21.72
C PRO A 1160 37.96 40.14 22.10
N THR A 1161 37.01 40.97 22.54
CA THR A 1161 37.27 42.31 23.09
C THR A 1161 37.10 42.28 24.61
N ALA A 1162 37.94 43.03 25.34
CA ALA A 1162 38.11 42.91 26.78
C ALA A 1162 36.91 43.41 27.61
N THR A 1163 36.77 42.83 28.82
CA THR A 1163 35.74 43.14 29.81
C THR A 1163 35.83 44.58 30.35
N PRO A 1164 34.77 45.40 30.25
CA PRO A 1164 34.71 46.70 30.93
C PRO A 1164 34.28 46.54 32.40
N THR A 1165 34.80 47.41 33.27
CA THR A 1165 34.43 47.47 34.71
C THR A 1165 33.22 48.38 34.94
N ALA A 1166 32.55 48.23 36.08
CA ALA A 1166 31.23 48.79 36.42
C ALA A 1166 31.04 50.31 36.28
N THR A 1167 29.79 50.71 36.03
CA THR A 1167 29.33 52.11 35.92
C THR A 1167 28.21 52.41 36.93
N PRO A 1168 28.32 53.52 37.68
CA PRO A 1168 27.16 54.28 38.14
C PRO A 1168 27.40 55.83 38.13
N PRO A 1169 26.41 56.71 38.40
CA PRO A 1169 25.08 56.87 37.78
C PRO A 1169 24.77 58.36 37.39
N TRP A 1170 23.51 58.69 36.99
CA TRP A 1170 22.91 60.05 36.77
C TRP A 1170 23.33 60.80 35.46
N THR A 1171 22.47 61.14 34.45
CA THR A 1171 21.35 62.14 34.31
C THR A 1171 21.74 63.63 34.30
N PRO A 1172 20.96 64.57 33.68
CA PRO A 1172 20.27 64.53 32.37
C PRO A 1172 20.25 65.89 31.58
N THR A 1173 19.96 65.87 30.24
CA THR A 1173 19.58 67.06 29.39
C THR A 1173 20.64 68.20 29.25
N PRO A 1174 20.50 69.29 28.43
CA PRO A 1174 19.43 69.68 27.47
C PRO A 1174 19.86 70.11 26.01
N THR A 1175 18.89 69.96 25.09
CA THR A 1175 18.40 70.81 23.97
C THR A 1175 19.29 71.80 23.13
N SER A 1176 18.99 71.83 21.81
CA SER A 1176 19.00 72.95 20.79
C SER A 1176 20.27 73.42 20.01
N THR A 1177 20.23 73.24 18.66
CA THR A 1177 20.15 74.27 17.56
C THR A 1177 21.28 75.36 17.41
N PRO A 1178 21.68 75.91 16.21
CA PRO A 1178 21.27 75.74 14.78
C PRO A 1178 22.39 75.56 13.69
N THR A 1179 21.98 75.31 12.43
CA THR A 1179 22.35 75.93 11.10
C THR A 1179 23.52 76.95 11.04
N PRO A 1180 24.49 76.91 10.06
CA PRO A 1180 24.26 77.45 8.69
C PRO A 1180 25.10 76.96 7.46
N THR A 1181 24.73 77.51 6.29
CA THR A 1181 25.34 77.59 4.93
C THR A 1181 26.78 78.19 4.91
N PRO A 1182 27.60 78.21 3.80
CA PRO A 1182 27.23 78.40 2.38
C PRO A 1182 27.86 77.44 1.34
N THR A 1183 28.28 77.95 0.16
CA THR A 1183 27.84 77.47 -1.18
C THR A 1183 28.65 78.11 -2.34
N SER A 1184 28.98 77.39 -3.43
CA SER A 1184 29.41 77.99 -4.74
C SER A 1184 29.30 77.08 -5.98
N THR A 1185 28.82 77.64 -7.10
CA THR A 1185 28.65 77.13 -8.50
C THR A 1185 29.95 77.23 -9.36
N PRO A 1186 30.01 76.98 -10.71
CA PRO A 1186 29.02 76.59 -11.76
C PRO A 1186 29.50 75.37 -12.65
N THR A 1187 29.20 75.05 -13.95
CA THR A 1187 28.39 75.59 -15.10
C THR A 1187 28.13 74.51 -16.21
N TRP A 1188 27.28 74.84 -17.21
CA TRP A 1188 27.22 74.43 -18.65
C TRP A 1188 27.09 72.94 -19.11
N THR A 1189 25.82 72.55 -19.34
CA THR A 1189 25.15 72.08 -20.61
C THR A 1189 25.90 72.14 -21.98
N PRO A 1190 25.38 71.54 -23.11
CA PRO A 1190 24.39 70.45 -23.32
C PRO A 1190 24.63 69.51 -24.58
N THR A 1191 23.57 68.75 -24.94
CA THR A 1191 23.08 68.34 -26.30
C THR A 1191 23.50 67.00 -26.98
N PRO A 1192 22.58 66.35 -27.76
CA PRO A 1192 22.77 64.99 -28.34
C PRO A 1192 22.69 64.94 -29.89
N THR A 1193 22.77 63.73 -30.48
CA THR A 1193 22.18 63.43 -31.81
C THR A 1193 21.75 61.98 -32.00
N THR A 1194 20.50 61.80 -32.43
CA THR A 1194 19.92 60.79 -33.37
C THR A 1194 20.52 59.37 -33.49
N GLY A 1195 19.63 58.38 -33.39
CA GLY A 1195 19.80 56.98 -33.80
C GLY A 1195 18.46 56.27 -33.80
#